data_AF-A0A969KFA7-F1
#
_entry.id   AF-A0A969KFA7-F1
#
_cell.length_a   1.000
_cell.length_b   1.000
_cell.length_c   1.000
_cell.angle_alpha   90.00
_cell.angle_beta   90.00
_cell.angle_gamma   90.00
#
_symmetry.space_group_name_H-M   'P 1'
#
loop_
_entity.id
_entity.type
_entity.pdbx_description
1 polymer ?
#
loop_
_entity_poly.entity_id
_entity_poly.type
_entity_poly.pdbx_seq_one_letter_code
_entity_poly.pdbx_strand_id
1 'polypeptide(L)'
;VLYDYECLIEGRKSIRELHEKLTEAKVDYESLQLSYVEQTREVRDKQIHIDKLHDELNTLNYTLDATNNILTTHKEQILLLKKQLEENNDKIYNLTEVKNSLQGELQILHEQKVVFTKEKQYMNMRIQKLMNYFETLSYDFQAIFNSYTWKIGLFFVDIARLLSFKKHELTASDHINKTLNDYFLWKNDSLKDKDSIHANSWNTSLSSKMKSPSTSADISIYTSTKTNSLITTINPELIFSSDTFDDDYLSQNPDLLLGINNGDFISAKQHWDSFGKHEVSKGLRKYIPGVFLGNLFDPHFREGYRRKALTTISEWDRRPLISVIMPVYNVKRIWLDEAVQSVINQIYPYWELCIADDCSTSGETLAYLRELNNTKIKIKFLEKNVGISNASNAALSLAEGEYIALLDNDDLLTENALYEVAKAINGCNPDCVYSDEDKVTVDGVHLEPHFKPDFSPDLLFSTNYLCHLCVFKKTLVDGIGGFREGFDGSQDYDLILRVVEKSNCITHIPKILYHWRKTPNSTASVFDNKSYAWEAGKKALEESLLRKEIDACIEFGAYPGTYRLKYSIINNPLISIIIPFKDKPELLKSCIDSILQLSSYGNFEILGISNNSSDPKIFELMKHYRNLDKRISFREYNNPYNFSAINNYAVNYTHGEHLILLNNDVVVISPGWIEALLEHSQRPEVGAVGAKLYYPDDLVQHAGIIVGLLGLAGHAYRYFPRNSPGYFARLSLVQNVSAVTGACLMVKKHLYESIGYLNEDNLAIAFNDVDFCLRLRELGLLNVYTPYCELYHYESKSRGLEDTLEKQKRFLKEIEYMKKRHSEAFSKGDPYYNKNLTLDSENFEIDLDKIRSNLLEGF
;
A
#
# COMPACT_ATOMS: atom_id res chain seq x y z
N VAL A 1 -36.53 -28.29 11.02
CA VAL A 1 -37.31 -28.02 9.78
C VAL A 1 -38.72 -27.51 10.05
N LEU A 2 -39.67 -28.29 10.60
CA LEU A 2 -41.02 -27.76 10.90
C LEU A 2 -41.02 -26.71 12.04
N TYR A 3 -40.17 -26.91 13.06
CA TYR A 3 -39.95 -25.92 14.14
C TYR A 3 -39.25 -24.64 13.61
N ASP A 4 -38.35 -24.77 12.64
CA ASP A 4 -37.72 -23.62 11.96
C ASP A 4 -38.71 -22.85 11.10
N TYR A 5 -39.71 -23.52 10.53
CA TYR A 5 -40.75 -22.88 9.71
C TYR A 5 -41.73 -22.08 10.58
N GLU A 6 -42.07 -22.56 11.78
CA GLU A 6 -42.89 -21.81 12.74
C GLU A 6 -42.15 -20.59 13.31
N CYS A 7 -40.86 -20.71 13.64
CA CYS A 7 -40.04 -19.55 14.06
C CYS A 7 -39.85 -18.52 12.94
N LEU A 8 -39.75 -18.95 11.67
CA LEU A 8 -39.72 -18.04 10.52
C LEU A 8 -41.07 -17.36 10.27
N ILE A 9 -42.19 -18.05 10.53
CA ILE A 9 -43.54 -17.46 10.42
C ILE A 9 -43.80 -16.49 11.57
N GLU A 10 -43.41 -16.81 12.81
CA GLU A 10 -43.51 -15.89 13.96
C GLU A 10 -42.58 -14.68 13.80
N GLY A 11 -41.34 -14.87 13.34
CA GLY A 11 -40.41 -13.79 13.04
C GLY A 11 -40.95 -12.87 11.94
N ARG A 12 -41.56 -13.42 10.88
CA ARG A 12 -42.22 -12.62 9.84
C ARG A 12 -43.48 -11.91 10.36
N LYS A 13 -44.26 -12.53 11.25
CA LYS A 13 -45.42 -11.88 11.89
C LYS A 13 -45.00 -10.72 12.78
N SER A 14 -43.98 -10.90 13.62
CA SER A 14 -43.44 -9.86 14.49
C SER A 14 -42.84 -8.70 13.69
N ILE A 15 -42.15 -8.98 12.58
CA ILE A 15 -41.64 -7.93 11.67
C ILE A 15 -42.80 -7.20 10.97
N ARG A 16 -43.89 -7.89 10.61
CA ARG A 16 -45.06 -7.29 9.96
C ARG A 16 -45.88 -6.44 10.94
N GLU A 17 -46.07 -6.87 12.18
CA GLU A 17 -46.69 -6.08 13.25
C GLU A 17 -45.83 -4.86 13.64
N LEU A 18 -44.50 -5.00 13.65
CA LEU A 18 -43.60 -3.87 13.85
C LEU A 18 -43.69 -2.88 12.68
N HIS A 19 -43.75 -3.39 11.44
CA HIS A 19 -43.89 -2.59 10.24
C HIS A 19 -45.24 -1.85 10.19
N GLU A 20 -46.36 -2.50 10.56
CA GLU A 20 -47.69 -1.87 10.64
C GLU A 20 -47.73 -0.79 11.73
N LYS A 21 -47.18 -1.05 12.93
CA LYS A 21 -47.08 -0.05 14.02
C LYS A 21 -46.17 1.14 13.68
N LEU A 22 -45.12 0.92 12.90
CA LEU A 22 -44.21 1.98 12.42
C LEU A 22 -44.80 2.77 11.24
N THR A 23 -45.62 2.12 10.42
CA THR A 23 -46.37 2.78 9.32
C THR A 23 -47.45 3.71 9.86
N GLU A 24 -48.10 3.36 10.98
CA GLU A 24 -49.03 4.25 11.71
C GLU A 24 -48.32 5.47 12.33
N ALA A 25 -47.01 5.40 12.59
CA ALA A 25 -46.25 6.45 13.27
C ALA A 25 -45.66 7.55 12.35
N LYS A 26 -45.80 7.45 11.01
CA LYS A 26 -45.25 8.41 10.01
C LYS A 26 -43.78 8.83 10.26
N VAL A 27 -42.93 7.91 10.73
CA VAL A 27 -41.50 8.19 10.92
C VAL A 27 -40.73 7.82 9.64
N ASP A 28 -39.95 8.78 9.11
CA ASP A 28 -39.18 8.65 7.87
C ASP A 28 -38.01 7.64 8.04
N TYR A 29 -38.30 6.38 7.71
CA TYR A 29 -37.50 5.19 7.97
C TYR A 29 -36.09 5.21 7.37
N GLU A 30 -35.92 5.82 6.19
CA GLU A 30 -34.63 5.84 5.48
C GLU A 30 -33.63 6.82 6.12
N SER A 31 -34.13 7.92 6.67
CA SER A 31 -33.32 8.94 7.36
C SER A 31 -32.69 8.43 8.66
N LEU A 32 -33.45 7.63 9.43
CA LEU A 32 -33.00 7.01 10.68
C LEU A 32 -32.03 5.87 10.41
N GLN A 33 -32.22 5.08 9.35
CA GLN A 33 -31.27 4.05 8.95
C GLN A 33 -29.92 4.64 8.50
N LEU A 34 -29.90 5.74 7.75
CA LEU A 34 -28.67 6.38 7.28
C LEU A 34 -27.92 7.10 8.42
N SER A 35 -28.61 7.87 9.25
CA SER A 35 -28.02 8.47 10.46
C SER A 35 -27.48 7.40 11.42
N TYR A 36 -28.16 6.26 11.51
CA TYR A 36 -27.72 5.12 12.31
C TYR A 36 -26.49 4.46 11.69
N VAL A 37 -26.43 4.26 10.37
CA VAL A 37 -25.27 3.66 9.68
C VAL A 37 -24.04 4.56 9.75
N GLU A 38 -24.19 5.88 9.59
CA GLU A 38 -23.08 6.84 9.66
C GLU A 38 -22.54 7.00 11.09
N GLN A 39 -23.42 7.13 12.09
CA GLN A 39 -22.99 7.16 13.50
C GLN A 39 -22.39 5.82 13.94
N THR A 40 -22.93 4.70 13.47
CA THR A 40 -22.36 3.36 13.72
C THR A 40 -20.99 3.20 13.06
N ARG A 41 -20.78 3.77 11.87
CA ARG A 41 -19.49 3.79 11.17
C ARG A 41 -18.47 4.66 11.89
N GLU A 42 -18.83 5.89 12.25
CA GLU A 42 -17.95 6.81 12.98
C GLU A 42 -17.57 6.26 14.37
N VAL A 43 -18.52 5.66 15.09
CA VAL A 43 -18.28 5.03 16.39
C VAL A 43 -17.44 3.76 16.24
N ARG A 44 -17.65 2.95 15.19
CA ARG A 44 -16.81 1.80 14.85
C ARG A 44 -15.38 2.20 14.52
N ASP A 45 -15.19 3.24 13.71
CA ASP A 45 -13.88 3.74 13.31
C ASP A 45 -13.11 4.30 14.52
N LYS A 46 -13.81 5.00 15.42
CA LYS A 46 -13.24 5.50 16.68
C LYS A 46 -12.97 4.37 17.69
N GLN A 47 -13.78 3.31 17.74
CA GLN A 47 -13.51 2.14 18.58
C GLN A 47 -12.27 1.39 18.07
N ILE A 48 -12.15 1.18 16.76
CA ILE A 48 -10.95 0.62 16.12
C ILE A 48 -9.72 1.48 16.45
N HIS A 49 -9.89 2.81 16.51
CA HIS A 49 -8.80 3.71 16.89
C HIS A 49 -8.41 3.59 18.38
N ILE A 50 -9.39 3.46 19.29
CA ILE A 50 -9.12 3.18 20.71
C ILE A 50 -8.41 1.84 20.88
N ASP A 51 -8.86 0.79 20.18
CA ASP A 51 -8.27 -0.54 20.26
C ASP A 51 -6.82 -0.51 19.75
N LYS A 52 -6.54 0.19 18.64
CA LYS A 52 -5.17 0.43 18.15
C LYS A 52 -4.30 1.20 19.16
N LEU A 53 -4.84 2.24 19.80
CA LEU A 53 -4.11 3.00 20.83
C LEU A 53 -3.85 2.15 22.09
N HIS A 54 -4.77 1.27 22.47
CA HIS A 54 -4.55 0.30 23.54
C HIS A 54 -3.49 -0.74 23.17
N ASP A 55 -3.46 -1.21 21.93
CA ASP A 55 -2.42 -2.14 21.44
C ASP A 55 -1.04 -1.48 21.41
N GLU A 56 -0.96 -0.22 20.99
CA GLU A 56 0.27 0.59 21.05
C GLU A 56 0.71 0.83 22.51
N LEU A 57 -0.23 1.13 23.41
CA LEU A 57 0.03 1.28 24.84
C LEU A 57 0.53 -0.03 25.47
N ASN A 58 -0.05 -1.17 25.09
CA ASN A 58 0.37 -2.50 25.54
C ASN A 58 1.76 -2.85 25.02
N THR A 59 2.06 -2.53 23.76
CA THR A 59 3.40 -2.70 23.17
C THR A 59 4.43 -1.82 23.90
N LEU A 60 4.08 -0.58 24.21
CA LEU A 60 4.95 0.33 24.95
C LEU A 60 5.14 -0.13 26.40
N ASN A 61 4.11 -0.67 27.05
CA ASN A 61 4.22 -1.27 28.38
C ASN A 61 5.17 -2.46 28.38
N TYR A 62 5.02 -3.37 27.41
CA TYR A 62 5.91 -4.52 27.24
C TYR A 62 7.36 -4.08 27.01
N THR A 63 7.57 -3.06 26.17
CA THR A 63 8.90 -2.49 25.90
C THR A 63 9.48 -1.83 27.15
N LEU A 64 8.66 -1.14 27.94
CA LEU A 64 9.07 -0.51 29.20
C LEU A 64 9.44 -1.57 30.24
N ASP A 65 8.69 -2.67 30.32
CA ASP A 65 8.96 -3.80 31.22
C ASP A 65 10.21 -4.57 30.81
N ALA A 66 10.40 -4.84 29.51
CA ALA A 66 11.63 -5.40 28.98
C ALA A 66 12.85 -4.50 29.28
N THR A 67 12.70 -3.19 29.06
CA THR A 67 13.73 -2.18 29.39
C THR A 67 14.05 -2.19 30.89
N ASN A 68 13.03 -2.28 31.76
CA ASN A 68 13.20 -2.35 33.21
C ASN A 68 13.90 -3.65 33.66
N ASN A 69 13.58 -4.77 33.03
CA ASN A 69 14.22 -6.06 33.31
C ASN A 69 15.71 -6.03 32.93
N ILE A 70 16.05 -5.51 31.74
CA ILE A 70 17.44 -5.33 31.31
C ILE A 70 18.18 -4.37 32.26
N LEU A 71 17.54 -3.27 32.67
CA LEU A 71 18.11 -2.31 33.64
C LEU A 71 18.41 -2.97 34.99
N THR A 72 17.59 -3.95 35.40
CA THR A 72 17.77 -4.71 36.64
C THR A 72 18.91 -5.71 36.51
N THR A 73 18.94 -6.48 35.41
CA THR A 73 20.01 -7.43 35.11
C THR A 73 21.38 -6.76 34.99
N HIS A 74 21.49 -5.62 34.30
CA HIS A 74 22.75 -4.87 34.21
C HIS A 74 23.19 -4.31 35.57
N LYS A 75 22.26 -3.85 36.43
CA LYS A 75 22.59 -3.44 37.80
C LYS A 75 23.15 -4.59 38.64
N GLU A 76 22.56 -5.77 38.55
CA GLU A 76 23.01 -6.97 39.25
C GLU A 76 24.37 -7.46 38.74
N GLN A 77 24.59 -7.44 37.42
CA GLN A 77 25.89 -7.77 36.81
C GLN A 77 26.99 -6.78 37.23
N ILE A 78 26.70 -5.48 37.26
CA ILE A 78 27.63 -4.46 37.75
C ILE A 78 27.95 -4.69 39.24
N LEU A 79 26.97 -5.10 40.06
CA LEU A 79 27.19 -5.41 41.48
C LEU A 79 28.07 -6.66 41.66
N LEU A 80 27.83 -7.70 40.86
CA LEU A 80 28.64 -8.92 40.85
C LEU A 80 30.08 -8.64 40.39
N LEU A 81 30.25 -7.84 39.34
CA LEU A 81 31.55 -7.39 38.85
C LEU A 81 32.31 -6.55 39.88
N LYS A 82 31.62 -5.69 40.63
CA LYS A 82 32.23 -4.94 41.76
C LYS A 82 32.78 -5.89 42.82
N LYS A 83 32.01 -6.92 43.20
CA LYS A 83 32.46 -7.93 44.17
C LYS A 83 33.66 -8.74 43.67
N GLN A 84 33.65 -9.13 42.40
CA GLN A 84 34.77 -9.86 41.77
C GLN A 84 36.04 -9.01 41.62
N LEU A 85 35.90 -7.71 41.37
CA LEU A 85 37.01 -6.75 41.33
C LEU A 85 37.63 -6.52 42.72
N GLU A 86 36.86 -6.66 43.81
CA GLU A 86 37.36 -6.59 45.18
C GLU A 86 38.10 -7.88 45.62
N GLU A 87 37.79 -9.03 44.99
CA GLU A 87 38.34 -10.35 45.35
C GLU A 87 39.57 -10.80 44.52
N ASN A 88 39.85 -10.21 43.35
CA ASN A 88 40.93 -10.66 42.43
C ASN A 88 41.79 -9.50 41.90
N ASN A 89 43.03 -9.38 42.38
CA ASN A 89 43.98 -8.32 41.95
C ASN A 89 44.60 -8.52 40.55
N ASP A 90 44.65 -9.74 40.02
CA ASP A 90 45.41 -10.04 38.78
C ASP A 90 44.58 -9.99 37.47
N LYS A 91 43.26 -9.69 37.54
CA LYS A 91 42.35 -9.61 36.37
C LYS A 91 41.61 -8.26 36.24
N ILE A 92 42.09 -7.22 36.94
CA ILE A 92 41.40 -5.93 37.12
C ILE A 92 41.14 -5.21 35.78
N TYR A 93 42.07 -5.27 34.81
CA TYR A 93 41.98 -4.47 33.58
C TYR A 93 40.76 -4.85 32.70
N ASN A 94 40.58 -6.14 32.38
CA ASN A 94 39.47 -6.60 31.54
C ASN A 94 38.09 -6.42 32.22
N LEU A 95 38.00 -6.61 33.54
CA LEU A 95 36.74 -6.48 34.27
C LEU A 95 36.31 -5.01 34.42
N THR A 96 37.26 -4.09 34.44
CA THR A 96 37.00 -2.63 34.50
C THR A 96 36.43 -2.11 33.19
N GLU A 97 36.93 -2.60 32.05
CA GLU A 97 36.45 -2.21 30.72
C GLU A 97 35.00 -2.69 30.48
N VAL A 98 34.70 -3.95 30.82
CA VAL A 98 33.34 -4.51 30.74
C VAL A 98 32.37 -3.75 31.64
N LYS A 99 32.79 -3.38 32.86
CA LYS A 99 31.98 -2.58 33.79
C LYS A 99 31.67 -1.18 33.23
N ASN A 100 32.65 -0.52 32.61
CA ASN A 100 32.47 0.80 32.01
C ASN A 100 31.52 0.75 30.80
N SER A 101 31.61 -0.30 29.97
CA SER A 101 30.67 -0.55 28.86
C SER A 101 29.23 -0.71 29.36
N LEU A 102 29.02 -1.57 30.37
CA LEU A 102 27.70 -1.77 30.98
C LEU A 102 27.14 -0.50 31.63
N GLN A 103 27.99 0.37 32.18
CA GLN A 103 27.57 1.67 32.71
C GLN A 103 27.11 2.64 31.61
N GLY A 104 27.78 2.64 30.46
CA GLY A 104 27.37 3.42 29.28
C GLY A 104 26.02 2.95 28.74
N GLU A 105 25.82 1.64 28.61
CA GLU A 105 24.53 1.06 28.21
C GLU A 105 23.41 1.38 29.22
N LEU A 106 23.71 1.36 30.52
CA LEU A 106 22.75 1.71 31.57
C LEU A 106 22.25 3.15 31.45
N GLN A 107 23.12 4.08 31.02
CA GLN A 107 22.77 5.48 30.82
C GLN A 107 21.83 5.65 29.61
N ILE A 108 22.13 4.99 28.50
CA ILE A 108 21.30 4.99 27.29
C ILE A 108 19.91 4.42 27.58
N LEU A 109 19.83 3.28 28.29
CA LEU A 109 18.57 2.66 28.69
C LEU A 109 17.75 3.54 29.65
N HIS A 110 18.41 4.35 30.48
CA HIS A 110 17.71 5.28 31.37
C HIS A 110 17.08 6.45 30.61
N GLU A 111 17.77 6.98 29.61
CA GLU A 111 17.25 8.03 28.72
C GLU A 111 16.07 7.51 27.88
N GLN A 112 16.18 6.31 27.33
CA GLN A 112 15.07 5.64 26.61
C GLN A 112 13.85 5.42 27.51
N LYS A 113 14.05 4.98 28.76
CA LYS A 113 12.96 4.83 29.74
C LYS A 113 12.21 6.15 29.99
N VAL A 114 12.92 7.28 30.05
CA VAL A 114 12.28 8.60 30.24
C VAL A 114 11.43 8.98 29.04
N VAL A 115 11.89 8.69 27.82
CA VAL A 115 11.13 8.93 26.58
C VAL A 115 9.86 8.07 26.53
N PHE A 116 9.99 6.75 26.73
CA PHE A 116 8.84 5.83 26.74
C PHE A 116 7.83 6.16 27.84
N THR A 117 8.28 6.65 29.00
CA THR A 117 7.37 7.06 30.09
C THR A 117 6.53 8.29 29.68
N LYS A 118 7.11 9.24 28.94
CA LYS A 118 6.38 10.41 28.44
C LYS A 118 5.38 10.04 27.33
N GLU A 119 5.77 9.15 26.42
CA GLU A 119 4.88 8.62 25.38
C GLU A 119 3.69 7.87 25.97
N LYS A 120 3.92 7.06 27.01
CA LYS A 120 2.85 6.38 27.76
C LYS A 120 1.86 7.37 28.38
N GLN A 121 2.35 8.45 28.99
CA GLN A 121 1.48 9.50 29.56
C GLN A 121 0.65 10.20 28.47
N TYR A 122 1.24 10.47 27.31
CA TYR A 122 0.55 11.10 26.18
C TYR A 122 -0.53 10.19 25.58
N MET A 123 -0.25 8.90 25.41
CA MET A 123 -1.24 7.92 24.91
C MET A 123 -2.41 7.73 25.88
N ASN A 124 -2.14 7.61 27.18
CA ASN A 124 -3.19 7.54 28.20
C ASN A 124 -4.11 8.78 28.16
N MET A 125 -3.56 9.97 27.92
CA MET A 125 -4.36 11.18 27.78
C MET A 125 -5.23 11.16 26.51
N ARG A 126 -4.76 10.60 25.38
CA ARG A 126 -5.57 10.43 24.15
C ARG A 126 -6.69 9.41 24.34
N ILE A 127 -6.39 8.26 24.93
CA ILE A 127 -7.37 7.24 25.28
C ILE A 127 -8.45 7.83 26.18
N GLN A 128 -8.08 8.57 27.23
CA GLN A 128 -9.04 9.19 28.14
C GLN A 128 -9.96 10.18 27.43
N LYS A 129 -9.45 10.98 26.48
CA LYS A 129 -10.26 11.92 25.69
C LYS A 129 -11.26 11.19 24.80
N LEU A 130 -10.85 10.07 24.19
CA LEU A 130 -11.74 9.24 23.36
C LEU A 130 -12.77 8.49 24.20
N MET A 131 -12.40 7.97 25.37
CA MET A 131 -13.32 7.34 26.31
C MET A 131 -14.39 8.32 26.82
N ASN A 132 -14.00 9.55 27.17
CA ASN A 132 -14.96 10.60 27.53
C ASN A 132 -15.93 10.93 26.38
N TYR A 133 -15.50 10.81 25.12
CA TYR A 133 -16.39 10.95 23.96
C TYR A 133 -17.43 9.82 23.90
N PHE A 134 -17.03 8.57 24.18
CA PHE A 134 -17.96 7.44 24.27
C PHE A 134 -18.96 7.58 25.42
N GLU A 135 -18.54 8.16 26.55
CA GLU A 135 -19.43 8.46 27.69
C GLU A 135 -20.49 9.53 27.36
N THR A 136 -20.21 10.41 26.39
CA THR A 136 -21.15 11.45 25.94
C THR A 136 -22.12 11.01 24.82
N LEU A 137 -22.02 9.76 24.32
CA LEU A 137 -22.99 9.19 23.38
C LEU A 137 -24.36 8.99 24.06
N SER A 138 -25.45 9.07 23.28
CA SER A 138 -26.79 8.90 23.85
C SER A 138 -26.99 7.49 24.44
N TYR A 139 -27.78 7.42 25.52
CA TYR A 139 -28.01 6.21 26.30
C TYR A 139 -28.55 5.04 25.46
N ASP A 140 -29.38 5.33 24.46
CA ASP A 140 -29.95 4.33 23.54
C ASP A 140 -28.91 3.71 22.61
N PHE A 141 -27.88 4.47 22.19
CA PHE A 141 -26.79 3.95 21.37
C PHE A 141 -25.83 3.06 22.19
N GLN A 142 -25.50 3.45 23.42
CA GLN A 142 -24.69 2.62 24.31
C GLN A 142 -25.37 1.28 24.64
N ALA A 143 -26.71 1.27 24.80
CA ALA A 143 -27.46 0.05 25.08
C ALA A 143 -27.41 -0.97 23.93
N ILE A 144 -27.37 -0.51 22.67
CA ILE A 144 -27.34 -1.38 21.48
C ILE A 144 -25.95 -2.01 21.28
N PHE A 145 -24.86 -1.24 21.42
CA PHE A 145 -23.50 -1.78 21.29
C PHE A 145 -23.13 -2.75 22.41
N ASN A 146 -23.70 -2.53 23.61
CA ASN A 146 -23.56 -3.46 24.73
C ASN A 146 -24.57 -4.62 24.67
N SER A 147 -25.51 -4.61 23.72
CA SER A 147 -26.50 -5.67 23.58
C SER A 147 -25.88 -6.94 22.97
N TYR A 148 -26.32 -8.09 23.46
CA TYR A 148 -25.98 -9.40 22.89
C TYR A 148 -26.39 -9.51 21.42
N THR A 149 -27.44 -8.81 21.00
CA THR A 149 -27.98 -8.81 19.64
C THR A 149 -26.99 -8.24 18.62
N TRP A 150 -26.26 -7.18 18.97
CA TRP A 150 -25.23 -6.59 18.10
C TRP A 150 -24.02 -7.52 17.92
N LYS A 151 -23.56 -8.14 19.02
CA LYS A 151 -22.46 -9.13 19.01
C LYS A 151 -22.82 -10.38 18.21
N ILE A 152 -24.07 -10.83 18.30
CA ILE A 152 -24.61 -11.94 17.49
C ILE A 152 -24.74 -11.53 16.01
N GLY A 153 -25.13 -10.28 15.71
CA GLY A 153 -25.18 -9.77 14.33
C GLY A 153 -23.81 -9.77 13.64
N LEU A 154 -22.76 -9.33 14.34
CA LEU A 154 -21.37 -9.41 13.87
C LEU A 154 -20.94 -10.85 13.61
N PHE A 155 -21.27 -11.76 14.53
CA PHE A 155 -20.98 -13.19 14.36
C PHE A 155 -21.66 -13.80 13.13
N PHE A 156 -22.91 -13.43 12.82
CA PHE A 156 -23.59 -13.94 11.62
C PHE A 156 -23.06 -13.32 10.33
N VAL A 157 -22.57 -12.08 10.35
CA VAL A 157 -21.86 -11.46 9.20
C VAL A 157 -20.54 -12.19 8.95
N ASP A 158 -19.83 -12.57 10.00
CA ASP A 158 -18.58 -13.33 9.89
C ASP A 158 -18.84 -14.78 9.43
N ILE A 159 -19.93 -15.41 9.89
CA ILE A 159 -20.40 -16.69 9.37
C ILE A 159 -20.83 -16.59 7.90
N ALA A 160 -21.53 -15.53 7.49
CA ALA A 160 -21.96 -15.35 6.11
C ALA A 160 -20.75 -15.16 5.17
N ARG A 161 -19.71 -14.47 5.65
CA ARG A 161 -18.41 -14.36 4.96
C ARG A 161 -17.74 -15.73 4.84
N LEU A 162 -17.69 -16.50 5.93
CA LEU A 162 -17.13 -17.85 5.95
C LEU A 162 -17.90 -18.87 5.08
N LEU A 163 -19.23 -18.74 4.97
CA LEU A 163 -20.09 -19.66 4.23
C LEU A 163 -20.18 -19.37 2.72
N SER A 164 -19.68 -18.21 2.27
CA SER A 164 -19.74 -17.80 0.85
C SER A 164 -18.73 -18.52 -0.07
N PHE A 165 -17.87 -19.38 0.47
CA PHE A 165 -17.01 -20.30 -0.29
C PHE A 165 -17.17 -21.75 0.23
N LYS A 166 -17.83 -22.64 -0.53
CA LYS A 166 -17.91 -24.10 -0.28
C LYS A 166 -16.70 -24.80 -0.91
N LYS A 167 -16.09 -25.89 -0.42
CA LYS A 167 -16.38 -26.95 0.59
C LYS A 167 -15.05 -27.73 0.80
N HIS A 168 -14.58 -28.26 1.93
CA HIS A 168 -15.06 -29.21 2.98
C HIS A 168 -14.09 -29.06 4.20
N GLU A 169 -14.28 -29.49 5.45
CA GLU A 169 -15.32 -30.21 6.22
C GLU A 169 -15.08 -29.90 7.72
N LEU A 170 -15.97 -29.13 8.34
CA LEU A 170 -16.32 -29.28 9.75
C LEU A 170 -17.84 -29.26 9.76
N THR A 171 -18.47 -30.26 10.36
CA THR A 171 -19.93 -30.29 10.32
C THR A 171 -20.47 -29.14 11.17
N ALA A 172 -21.56 -28.51 10.75
CA ALA A 172 -22.23 -27.48 11.55
C ALA A 172 -22.56 -27.99 12.97
N SER A 173 -22.71 -29.31 13.13
CA SER A 173 -22.89 -29.97 14.43
C SER A 173 -21.68 -29.83 15.36
N ASP A 174 -20.45 -29.80 14.84
CA ASP A 174 -19.23 -29.70 15.65
C ASP A 174 -19.04 -28.29 16.19
N HIS A 175 -19.36 -27.26 15.39
CA HIS A 175 -19.37 -25.87 15.84
C HIS A 175 -20.49 -25.61 16.85
N ILE A 176 -21.69 -26.15 16.62
CA ILE A 176 -22.80 -26.02 17.57
C ILE A 176 -22.46 -26.70 18.91
N ASN A 177 -21.84 -27.88 18.90
CA ASN A 177 -21.45 -28.58 20.12
C ASN A 177 -20.33 -27.87 20.88
N LYS A 178 -19.36 -27.26 20.17
CA LYS A 178 -18.31 -26.44 20.80
C LYS A 178 -18.90 -25.18 21.43
N THR A 179 -19.76 -24.45 20.72
CA THR A 179 -20.44 -23.26 21.24
C THR A 179 -21.41 -23.57 22.39
N LEU A 180 -22.08 -24.72 22.38
CA LEU A 180 -22.91 -25.17 23.50
C LEU A 180 -22.05 -25.51 24.73
N ASN A 181 -20.90 -26.17 24.55
CA ASN A 181 -19.96 -26.43 25.64
C ASN A 181 -19.38 -25.14 26.22
N ASP A 182 -18.98 -24.18 25.38
CA ASP A 182 -18.48 -22.87 25.81
C ASP A 182 -19.56 -22.07 26.56
N TYR A 183 -20.82 -22.16 26.11
CA TYR A 183 -21.97 -21.57 26.79
C TYR A 183 -22.27 -22.23 28.14
N PHE A 184 -22.18 -23.57 28.25
CA PHE A 184 -22.40 -24.28 29.52
C PHE A 184 -21.25 -24.10 30.52
N LEU A 185 -20.01 -23.99 30.06
CA LEU A 185 -18.85 -23.61 30.87
C LEU A 185 -19.01 -22.19 31.42
N TRP A 186 -19.36 -21.23 30.56
CA TRP A 186 -19.62 -19.84 30.98
C TRP A 186 -20.84 -19.72 31.90
N LYS A 187 -21.91 -20.49 31.67
CA LYS A 187 -23.12 -20.52 32.53
C LYS A 187 -22.83 -21.10 33.92
N ASN A 188 -21.95 -22.09 34.03
CA ASN A 188 -21.57 -22.69 35.31
C ASN A 188 -20.58 -21.83 36.10
N ASP A 189 -19.75 -21.02 35.42
CA ASP A 189 -18.88 -20.04 36.07
C ASP A 189 -19.63 -18.76 36.48
N SER A 190 -20.64 -18.34 35.72
CA SER A 190 -21.48 -17.17 36.07
C SER A 190 -22.53 -17.41 37.16
N LEU A 191 -22.68 -18.66 37.64
CA LEU A 191 -23.54 -19.03 38.76
C LEU A 191 -22.80 -19.10 40.11
N LYS A 192 -21.47 -18.89 40.14
CA LYS A 192 -20.69 -18.85 41.39
C LYS A 192 -20.63 -17.47 42.06
N ASP A 193 -21.06 -16.41 41.37
CA ASP A 193 -20.87 -15.02 41.81
C ASP A 193 -22.16 -14.23 42.13
N LYS A 194 -23.29 -14.91 42.36
CA LYS A 194 -24.55 -14.24 42.75
C LYS A 194 -25.29 -14.93 43.90
N ASP A 195 -24.60 -15.10 45.02
CA ASP A 195 -25.24 -15.11 46.34
C ASP A 195 -25.02 -13.75 47.02
N SER A 196 -25.85 -12.76 46.68
CA SER A 196 -26.36 -11.84 47.70
C SER A 196 -27.61 -11.11 47.21
N ILE A 197 -28.61 -11.13 48.10
CA ILE A 197 -29.81 -10.27 48.17
C ILE A 197 -31.08 -10.81 47.46
N HIS A 198 -31.72 -11.71 48.22
CA HIS A 198 -33.13 -11.70 48.64
C HIS A 198 -34.30 -11.83 47.62
N ALA A 199 -34.98 -12.97 47.83
CA ALA A 199 -36.40 -13.11 48.22
C ALA A 199 -37.42 -13.57 47.16
N ASN A 200 -37.79 -14.85 47.32
CA ASN A 200 -39.17 -15.36 47.47
C ASN A 200 -40.28 -14.68 46.67
N SER A 201 -40.91 -15.42 45.76
CA SER A 201 -42.24 -16.00 45.98
C SER A 201 -42.80 -16.74 44.75
N TRP A 202 -43.22 -18.00 44.96
CA TRP A 202 -44.38 -18.65 44.33
C TRP A 202 -44.29 -18.98 42.82
N ASN A 203 -44.88 -20.04 42.26
CA ASN A 203 -45.31 -21.36 42.70
C ASN A 203 -45.65 -22.12 41.39
N THR A 204 -45.30 -23.40 41.32
CA THR A 204 -46.04 -24.51 40.65
C THR A 204 -46.37 -24.57 39.14
N SER A 205 -46.19 -25.80 38.65
CA SER A 205 -46.76 -26.49 37.48
C SER A 205 -46.08 -26.20 36.13
N LEU A 206 -45.69 -27.18 35.31
CA LEU A 206 -46.16 -28.56 35.14
C LEU A 206 -45.00 -29.55 35.02
N SER A 207 -45.12 -30.67 35.74
CA SER A 207 -44.59 -31.96 35.31
C SER A 207 -45.63 -32.65 34.42
N SER A 208 -45.21 -33.26 33.31
CA SER A 208 -45.56 -34.64 32.95
C SER A 208 -45.18 -35.00 31.50
N LYS A 209 -44.67 -36.23 31.36
CA LYS A 209 -44.37 -37.01 30.14
C LYS A 209 -43.02 -36.65 29.48
N MET A 210 -42.06 -37.56 29.28
CA MET A 210 -42.11 -39.02 29.13
C MET A 210 -40.73 -39.64 29.44
N LYS A 211 -40.75 -40.93 29.79
CA LYS A 211 -39.67 -41.77 30.32
C LYS A 211 -38.63 -42.22 29.27
N SER A 212 -37.48 -42.64 29.81
CA SER A 212 -36.28 -43.36 29.31
C SER A 212 -36.58 -44.69 28.54
N PRO A 213 -35.61 -45.53 28.03
CA PRO A 213 -34.26 -45.90 28.54
C PRO A 213 -33.10 -46.10 27.48
N SER A 214 -31.83 -45.76 27.75
CA SER A 214 -30.68 -46.50 28.35
C SER A 214 -30.13 -47.74 27.59
N THR A 215 -28.81 -47.77 27.32
CA THR A 215 -27.85 -48.84 27.75
C THR A 215 -26.38 -48.49 27.49
N SER A 216 -25.54 -48.92 28.43
CA SER A 216 -24.07 -48.82 28.59
C SER A 216 -23.33 -50.09 28.15
N ALA A 217 -22.03 -50.01 27.86
CA ALA A 217 -21.05 -51.03 28.23
C ALA A 217 -19.59 -50.52 28.11
N ASP A 218 -18.90 -50.52 29.25
CA ASP A 218 -17.45 -50.41 29.43
C ASP A 218 -16.69 -51.62 28.85
N ILE A 219 -15.38 -51.48 28.61
CA ILE A 219 -14.34 -52.44 29.02
C ILE A 219 -12.99 -51.72 29.11
N SER A 220 -12.37 -51.83 30.27
CA SER A 220 -11.01 -51.42 30.64
C SER A 220 -10.00 -52.54 30.36
N ILE A 221 -8.69 -52.23 30.31
CA ILE A 221 -7.62 -52.94 31.05
C ILE A 221 -6.25 -52.25 30.87
N TYR A 222 -5.51 -52.32 31.99
CA TYR A 222 -4.28 -51.67 32.39
C TYR A 222 -2.97 -52.16 31.74
N THR A 223 -1.99 -51.27 31.86
CA THR A 223 -0.55 -51.26 31.60
C THR A 223 0.35 -52.18 32.43
N SER A 224 1.57 -52.47 31.93
CA SER A 224 2.92 -52.44 32.59
C SER A 224 3.83 -53.58 32.05
N THR A 225 5.16 -53.51 31.87
CA THR A 225 6.25 -52.70 32.47
C THR A 225 7.58 -52.94 31.70
N LYS A 226 8.44 -51.88 31.59
CA LYS A 226 9.94 -51.80 31.76
C LYS A 226 10.87 -52.71 30.91
N THR A 227 12.02 -52.31 30.32
CA THR A 227 13.03 -51.25 30.64
C THR A 227 14.06 -51.08 29.48
N ASN A 228 14.54 -49.84 29.27
CA ASN A 228 15.86 -49.35 28.78
C ASN A 228 16.69 -50.09 27.71
N SER A 229 16.96 -49.47 26.55
CA SER A 229 18.11 -48.57 26.30
C SER A 229 18.35 -48.30 24.79
N LEU A 230 18.57 -47.02 24.47
CA LEU A 230 19.40 -46.40 23.40
C LEU A 230 19.37 -46.91 21.93
N ILE A 231 19.04 -45.93 21.06
CA ILE A 231 19.39 -45.75 19.62
C ILE A 231 18.40 -46.30 18.57
N THR A 232 17.79 -45.31 17.88
CA THR A 232 17.14 -45.32 16.55
C THR A 232 16.01 -46.31 16.25
N THR A 233 14.78 -45.79 16.16
CA THR A 233 13.95 -45.92 14.95
C THR A 233 12.83 -44.88 14.99
N ILE A 234 12.88 -43.92 14.06
CA ILE A 234 11.76 -43.03 13.77
C ILE A 234 10.64 -43.92 13.23
N ASN A 235 9.48 -43.87 13.88
CA ASN A 235 8.30 -44.61 13.49
C ASN A 235 7.73 -44.01 12.18
N PRO A 236 7.62 -44.76 11.07
CA PRO A 236 7.20 -44.22 9.77
C PRO A 236 5.72 -43.83 9.68
N GLU A 237 4.92 -43.99 10.74
CA GLU A 237 3.48 -43.73 10.74
C GLU A 237 3.06 -42.41 11.40
N LEU A 238 4.01 -41.48 11.63
CA LEU A 238 3.74 -40.11 12.11
C LEU A 238 3.90 -39.04 11.03
N ILE A 239 4.07 -39.44 9.77
CA ILE A 239 3.99 -38.54 8.62
C ILE A 239 2.57 -38.72 8.07
N PHE A 240 1.89 -37.63 7.72
CA PHE A 240 0.49 -37.55 7.28
C PHE A 240 -0.56 -37.23 8.38
N SER A 241 -0.27 -36.22 9.20
CA SER A 241 -1.26 -35.17 9.47
C SER A 241 -0.54 -33.86 9.72
N SER A 242 -0.47 -32.96 8.73
CA SER A 242 -0.01 -31.61 9.00
C SER A 242 -0.86 -30.57 8.26
N ASP A 243 -1.38 -29.64 9.05
CA ASP A 243 -1.91 -28.38 8.55
C ASP A 243 -0.74 -27.60 7.95
N THR A 244 -0.69 -27.47 6.63
CA THR A 244 0.37 -26.80 5.86
C THR A 244 0.73 -25.39 6.37
N PHE A 245 -0.20 -24.72 7.03
CA PHE A 245 0.02 -23.42 7.67
C PHE A 245 0.99 -23.50 8.86
N ASP A 246 0.82 -24.48 9.74
CA ASP A 246 1.63 -24.57 10.97
C ASP A 246 3.07 -24.91 10.63
N ASP A 247 3.27 -25.87 9.71
CA ASP A 247 4.60 -26.24 9.24
C ASP A 247 5.30 -25.06 8.54
N ASP A 248 4.60 -24.33 7.68
CA ASP A 248 5.16 -23.19 6.93
C ASP A 248 5.48 -22.01 7.85
N TYR A 249 4.56 -21.64 8.74
CA TYR A 249 4.78 -20.56 9.69
C TYR A 249 5.88 -20.88 10.72
N LEU A 250 5.98 -22.13 11.19
CA LEU A 250 7.06 -22.58 12.07
C LEU A 250 8.41 -22.66 11.36
N SER A 251 8.45 -23.06 10.09
CA SER A 251 9.69 -23.11 9.32
C SER A 251 10.31 -21.71 9.14
N GLN A 252 9.47 -20.70 9.01
CA GLN A 252 9.88 -19.29 8.87
C GLN A 252 10.15 -18.61 10.23
N ASN A 253 9.65 -19.18 11.34
CA ASN A 253 9.81 -18.66 12.71
C ASN A 253 10.08 -19.81 13.69
N PRO A 254 11.26 -20.49 13.60
CA PRO A 254 11.54 -21.69 14.37
C PRO A 254 11.65 -21.45 15.89
N ASP A 255 11.79 -20.20 16.33
CA ASP A 255 11.74 -19.80 17.73
C ASP A 255 10.35 -20.03 18.35
N LEU A 256 9.28 -20.03 17.55
CA LEU A 256 7.92 -20.34 18.02
C LEU A 256 7.78 -21.78 18.50
N LEU A 257 8.63 -22.70 18.02
CA LEU A 257 8.65 -24.08 18.50
C LEU A 257 8.97 -24.15 20.00
N LEU A 258 9.81 -23.24 20.50
CA LEU A 258 10.12 -23.12 21.93
C LEU A 258 8.91 -22.63 22.72
N GLY A 259 8.17 -21.64 22.21
CA GLY A 259 6.93 -21.15 22.84
C GLY A 259 5.83 -22.21 22.89
N ILE A 260 5.72 -23.04 21.85
CA ILE A 260 4.81 -24.19 21.83
C ILE A 260 5.23 -25.24 22.88
N ASN A 261 6.52 -25.58 22.92
CA ASN A 261 7.05 -26.55 23.88
C ASN A 261 6.96 -26.07 25.34
N ASN A 262 6.99 -24.76 25.56
CA ASN A 262 6.84 -24.14 26.88
C ASN A 262 5.37 -23.92 27.29
N GLY A 263 4.43 -24.14 26.37
CA GLY A 263 2.99 -24.01 26.61
C GLY A 263 2.47 -22.57 26.59
N ASP A 264 3.25 -21.61 26.06
CA ASP A 264 2.85 -20.21 25.91
C ASP A 264 1.70 -20.07 24.89
N PHE A 265 1.65 -20.99 23.92
CA PHE A 265 0.58 -21.17 22.95
C PHE A 265 0.59 -22.63 22.47
N ILE A 266 -0.56 -23.13 22.03
CA ILE A 266 -0.82 -24.56 21.80
C ILE A 266 -0.38 -24.97 20.38
N SER A 267 -0.37 -24.03 19.43
CA SER A 267 0.11 -24.25 18.06
C SER A 267 0.56 -22.96 17.38
N ALA A 268 1.21 -23.08 16.22
CA ALA A 268 1.67 -21.93 15.45
C ALA A 268 0.52 -21.11 14.88
N LYS A 269 -0.61 -21.76 14.53
CA LYS A 269 -1.89 -21.15 14.16
C LYS A 269 -2.40 -20.23 15.25
N GLN A 270 -2.38 -20.70 16.49
CA GLN A 270 -2.85 -19.91 17.61
C GLN A 270 -1.98 -18.67 17.82
N HIS A 271 -0.66 -18.83 17.71
CA HIS A 271 0.27 -17.71 17.73
C HIS A 271 0.01 -16.74 16.57
N TRP A 272 -0.19 -17.24 15.34
CA TRP A 272 -0.49 -16.44 14.17
C TRP A 272 -1.76 -15.59 14.32
N ASP A 273 -2.83 -16.22 14.78
CA ASP A 273 -4.13 -15.58 14.94
C ASP A 273 -4.12 -14.59 16.11
N SER A 274 -3.30 -14.82 17.12
CA SER A 274 -3.22 -13.96 18.31
C SER A 274 -2.19 -12.82 18.16
N PHE A 275 -1.07 -13.06 17.50
CA PHE A 275 0.09 -12.17 17.47
C PHE A 275 0.75 -12.06 16.08
N GLY A 276 0.90 -13.18 15.38
CA GLY A 276 1.74 -13.27 14.19
C GLY A 276 1.36 -12.37 13.01
N LYS A 277 0.05 -12.16 12.76
CA LYS A 277 -0.42 -11.23 11.69
C LYS A 277 0.13 -9.81 11.88
N HIS A 278 0.16 -9.36 13.13
CA HIS A 278 0.61 -8.03 13.52
C HIS A 278 2.14 -7.92 13.56
N GLU A 279 2.82 -8.96 14.01
CA GLU A 279 4.28 -8.99 14.00
C GLU A 279 4.85 -8.98 12.58
N VAL A 280 4.16 -9.60 11.63
CA VAL A 280 4.59 -9.63 10.22
C VAL A 280 4.35 -8.31 9.51
N SER A 281 3.22 -7.63 9.75
CA SER A 281 2.97 -6.29 9.19
C SER A 281 3.94 -5.24 9.71
N LYS A 282 4.53 -5.46 10.90
CA LYS A 282 5.59 -4.63 11.49
C LYS A 282 7.01 -5.09 11.15
N GLY A 283 7.17 -6.16 10.38
CA GLY A 283 8.48 -6.74 10.01
C GLY A 283 9.24 -7.40 11.17
N LEU A 284 8.58 -7.65 12.30
CA LEU A 284 9.14 -8.30 13.50
C LEU A 284 9.22 -9.83 13.34
N ARG A 285 8.34 -10.40 12.52
CA ARG A 285 8.37 -11.80 12.11
C ARG A 285 8.28 -11.92 10.60
N LYS A 286 8.68 -13.07 10.07
CA LYS A 286 8.54 -13.39 8.65
C LYS A 286 7.37 -14.34 8.48
N TYR A 287 6.35 -13.93 7.74
CA TYR A 287 5.37 -14.87 7.23
C TYR A 287 5.01 -14.48 5.82
N ILE A 288 5.53 -15.25 4.89
CA ILE A 288 5.03 -15.31 3.54
C ILE A 288 4.07 -16.48 3.57
N PRO A 289 2.75 -16.26 3.41
CA PRO A 289 1.83 -17.37 3.30
C PRO A 289 2.33 -18.26 2.19
N GLY A 290 2.47 -19.56 2.45
CA GLY A 290 2.84 -20.55 1.45
C GLY A 290 1.95 -20.56 0.22
N VAL A 291 0.88 -19.74 0.15
CA VAL A 291 0.09 -19.48 -1.06
C VAL A 291 0.80 -18.56 -2.07
N PHE A 292 1.80 -17.78 -1.67
CA PHE A 292 2.63 -16.99 -2.60
C PHE A 292 3.57 -17.88 -3.45
N LEU A 293 3.73 -19.15 -3.07
CA LEU A 293 4.59 -20.13 -3.72
C LEU A 293 3.88 -21.47 -3.98
N GLY A 294 2.87 -21.81 -3.19
CA GLY A 294 2.22 -23.12 -3.11
C GLY A 294 1.29 -23.42 -4.27
N ASN A 295 0.64 -22.40 -4.86
CA ASN A 295 -0.12 -22.59 -6.09
C ASN A 295 0.79 -22.75 -7.33
N LEU A 296 2.08 -22.40 -7.21
CA LEU A 296 3.15 -22.77 -8.14
C LEU A 296 3.79 -24.13 -7.80
N PHE A 297 3.48 -24.72 -6.64
CA PHE A 297 4.06 -25.98 -6.17
C PHE A 297 3.12 -27.17 -6.13
N ASP A 298 1.80 -27.02 -6.25
CA ASP A 298 0.99 -28.17 -6.65
C ASP A 298 1.38 -28.51 -8.11
N PRO A 299 2.07 -29.64 -8.32
CA PRO A 299 2.59 -29.99 -9.63
C PRO A 299 1.47 -30.17 -10.65
N HIS A 300 0.25 -30.53 -10.20
CA HIS A 300 -0.91 -30.71 -11.08
C HIS A 300 -1.45 -29.38 -11.61
N PHE A 301 -1.52 -28.34 -10.78
CA PHE A 301 -1.95 -27.01 -11.23
C PHE A 301 -0.92 -26.38 -12.17
N ARG A 302 0.36 -26.49 -11.83
CA ARG A 302 1.48 -26.03 -12.67
C ARG A 302 1.44 -26.69 -14.05
N GLU A 303 1.22 -27.99 -14.09
CA GLU A 303 1.11 -28.76 -15.33
C GLU A 303 -0.16 -28.43 -16.14
N GLY A 304 -1.27 -28.09 -15.47
CA GLY A 304 -2.50 -27.63 -16.13
C GLY A 304 -2.34 -26.28 -16.81
N TYR A 305 -1.78 -25.30 -16.11
CA TYR A 305 -1.47 -23.98 -16.67
C TYR A 305 -0.44 -24.09 -17.82
N ARG A 306 0.63 -24.88 -17.63
CA ARG A 306 1.62 -25.17 -18.67
C ARG A 306 0.98 -25.72 -19.94
N ARG A 307 0.08 -26.70 -19.82
CA ARG A 307 -0.67 -27.25 -20.97
C ARG A 307 -1.52 -26.18 -21.65
N LYS A 308 -2.29 -25.39 -20.90
CA LYS A 308 -3.14 -24.31 -21.46
C LYS A 308 -2.31 -23.25 -22.20
N ALA A 309 -1.19 -22.83 -21.61
CA ALA A 309 -0.27 -21.89 -22.23
C ALA A 309 0.33 -22.46 -23.52
N LEU A 310 0.78 -23.73 -23.53
CA LEU A 310 1.31 -24.40 -24.73
C LEU A 310 0.27 -24.52 -25.84
N THR A 311 -0.98 -24.86 -25.52
CA THR A 311 -2.09 -24.85 -26.49
C THR A 311 -2.29 -23.46 -27.07
N THR A 312 -2.33 -22.43 -26.21
CA THR A 312 -2.50 -21.02 -26.63
C THR A 312 -1.36 -20.59 -27.56
N ILE A 313 -0.11 -20.92 -27.21
CA ILE A 313 1.07 -20.65 -28.06
C ILE A 313 0.94 -21.35 -29.42
N SER A 314 0.39 -22.57 -29.44
CA SER A 314 0.23 -23.34 -30.68
C SER A 314 -0.73 -22.68 -31.67
N GLU A 315 -1.67 -21.89 -31.16
CA GLU A 315 -2.70 -21.15 -31.92
C GLU A 315 -2.23 -19.75 -32.37
N TRP A 316 -1.12 -19.23 -31.85
CA TRP A 316 -0.62 -17.91 -32.25
C TRP A 316 -0.05 -17.88 -33.66
N ASP A 317 -0.48 -16.90 -34.45
CA ASP A 317 0.11 -16.61 -35.75
C ASP A 317 1.56 -16.13 -35.62
N ARG A 318 1.85 -15.30 -34.61
CA ARG A 318 3.19 -14.78 -34.33
C ARG A 318 3.75 -15.37 -33.05
N ARG A 319 4.93 -15.99 -33.18
CA ARG A 319 5.70 -16.59 -32.07
C ARG A 319 7.06 -15.90 -32.04
N PRO A 320 7.12 -14.65 -31.53
CA PRO A 320 8.34 -13.87 -31.58
C PRO A 320 9.47 -14.60 -30.83
N LEU A 321 10.66 -14.67 -31.44
CA LEU A 321 11.85 -15.14 -30.75
C LEU A 321 12.30 -14.06 -29.76
N ILE A 322 12.47 -14.44 -28.49
CA ILE A 322 12.96 -13.54 -27.43
C ILE A 322 14.39 -13.95 -27.06
N SER A 323 15.35 -13.05 -27.25
CA SER A 323 16.74 -13.25 -26.86
C SER A 323 16.98 -12.72 -25.45
N VAL A 324 17.35 -13.58 -24.52
CA VAL A 324 17.70 -13.18 -23.14
C VAL A 324 19.17 -12.77 -23.11
N ILE A 325 19.45 -11.54 -22.68
CA ILE A 325 20.79 -10.94 -22.64
C ILE A 325 21.34 -11.05 -21.22
N MET A 326 22.47 -11.75 -21.06
CA MET A 326 23.07 -12.02 -19.75
C MET A 326 24.58 -11.76 -19.76
N PRO A 327 25.05 -10.59 -19.26
CA PRO A 327 26.47 -10.38 -18.98
C PRO A 327 26.88 -11.18 -17.73
N VAL A 328 28.04 -11.84 -17.77
CA VAL A 328 28.53 -12.70 -16.67
C VAL A 328 29.92 -12.26 -16.23
N TYR A 329 30.12 -12.05 -14.92
CA TYR A 329 31.46 -11.84 -14.34
C TYR A 329 31.53 -12.39 -12.91
N ASN A 330 32.38 -13.41 -12.69
CA ASN A 330 32.74 -13.93 -11.36
C ASN A 330 31.55 -14.25 -10.42
N VAL A 331 30.46 -14.76 -10.98
CA VAL A 331 29.26 -15.19 -10.23
C VAL A 331 29.45 -16.61 -9.69
N LYS A 332 28.91 -16.90 -8.51
CA LYS A 332 28.92 -18.25 -7.94
C LYS A 332 28.14 -19.21 -8.84
N ARG A 333 28.67 -20.42 -9.05
CA ARG A 333 28.05 -21.44 -9.90
C ARG A 333 26.58 -21.66 -9.59
N ILE A 334 26.21 -21.75 -8.31
CA ILE A 334 24.82 -22.02 -7.90
C ILE A 334 23.84 -20.97 -8.42
N TRP A 335 24.18 -19.68 -8.34
CA TRP A 335 23.28 -18.60 -8.77
C TRP A 335 23.22 -18.51 -10.30
N LEU A 336 24.37 -18.68 -10.97
CA LEU A 336 24.40 -18.73 -12.42
C LEU A 336 23.63 -19.93 -12.97
N ASP A 337 23.72 -21.08 -12.30
CA ASP A 337 22.94 -22.25 -12.68
C ASP A 337 21.45 -22.01 -12.50
N GLU A 338 21.01 -21.50 -11.35
CA GLU A 338 19.60 -21.16 -11.16
C GLU A 338 19.09 -20.13 -12.20
N ALA A 339 19.88 -19.10 -12.52
CA ALA A 339 19.55 -18.12 -13.54
C ALA A 339 19.37 -18.77 -14.93
N VAL A 340 20.34 -19.59 -15.36
CA VAL A 340 20.27 -20.32 -16.63
C VAL A 340 19.11 -21.31 -16.67
N GLN A 341 18.89 -22.06 -15.58
CA GLN A 341 17.76 -22.99 -15.48
C GLN A 341 16.42 -22.26 -15.52
N SER A 342 16.31 -21.05 -14.96
CA SER A 342 15.08 -20.25 -15.02
C SER A 342 14.68 -19.89 -16.47
N VAL A 343 15.66 -19.75 -17.36
CA VAL A 343 15.45 -19.55 -18.81
C VAL A 343 15.15 -20.88 -19.52
N ILE A 344 15.88 -21.95 -19.20
CA ILE A 344 15.66 -23.27 -19.80
C ILE A 344 14.23 -23.78 -19.53
N ASN A 345 13.72 -23.52 -18.33
CA ASN A 345 12.44 -24.05 -17.85
C ASN A 345 11.21 -23.26 -18.33
N GLN A 346 11.41 -22.18 -19.10
CA GLN A 346 10.33 -21.34 -19.63
C GLN A 346 9.29 -22.17 -20.39
N ILE A 347 8.01 -21.85 -20.15
CA ILE A 347 6.87 -22.48 -20.84
C ILE A 347 6.87 -22.09 -22.32
N TYR A 348 7.16 -20.82 -22.62
CA TYR A 348 7.28 -20.34 -23.97
C TYR A 348 8.54 -20.93 -24.63
N PRO A 349 8.47 -21.62 -25.78
CA PRO A 349 9.61 -22.35 -26.31
C PRO A 349 10.51 -21.55 -27.26
N TYR A 350 10.08 -20.37 -27.71
CA TYR A 350 10.81 -19.56 -28.71
C TYR A 350 11.70 -18.53 -28.04
N TRP A 351 12.76 -19.00 -27.41
CA TRP A 351 13.79 -18.18 -26.78
C TRP A 351 15.19 -18.65 -27.18
N GLU A 352 16.15 -17.76 -26.98
CA GLU A 352 17.57 -18.07 -26.92
C GLU A 352 18.20 -17.30 -25.75
N LEU A 353 19.30 -17.82 -25.22
CA LEU A 353 20.06 -17.18 -24.13
C LEU A 353 21.42 -16.77 -24.66
N CYS A 354 21.68 -15.48 -24.65
CA CYS A 354 22.90 -14.86 -25.14
C CYS A 354 23.77 -14.44 -23.95
N ILE A 355 24.85 -15.18 -23.71
CA ILE A 355 25.77 -14.96 -22.60
C ILE A 355 27.05 -14.34 -23.11
N ALA A 356 27.51 -13.28 -22.43
CA ALA A 356 28.87 -12.78 -22.58
C ALA A 356 29.61 -12.87 -21.25
N ASP A 357 30.63 -13.73 -21.20
CA ASP A 357 31.55 -13.79 -20.07
C ASP A 357 32.56 -12.64 -20.17
N ASP A 358 32.50 -11.71 -19.23
CA ASP A 358 33.33 -10.50 -19.16
C ASP A 358 34.72 -10.78 -18.57
N CYS A 359 35.37 -11.81 -19.12
CA CYS A 359 36.67 -12.30 -18.70
C CYS A 359 36.69 -12.71 -17.21
N SER A 360 35.78 -13.62 -16.82
CA SER A 360 35.76 -14.14 -15.45
C SER A 360 37.10 -14.80 -15.08
N THR A 361 37.54 -14.56 -13.85
CA THR A 361 38.73 -15.20 -13.25
C THR A 361 38.35 -16.39 -12.36
N SER A 362 37.07 -16.52 -12.01
CA SER A 362 36.50 -17.64 -11.26
C SER A 362 36.54 -18.93 -12.09
N GLY A 363 37.29 -19.92 -11.61
CA GLY A 363 37.37 -21.24 -12.24
C GLY A 363 36.02 -21.97 -12.29
N GLU A 364 35.18 -21.80 -11.26
CA GLU A 364 33.85 -22.41 -11.21
C GLU A 364 32.90 -21.82 -12.26
N THR A 365 32.92 -20.49 -12.44
CA THR A 365 32.11 -19.79 -13.44
C THR A 365 32.49 -20.24 -14.85
N LEU A 366 33.80 -20.24 -15.15
CA LEU A 366 34.31 -20.67 -16.45
C LEU A 366 34.04 -22.15 -16.74
N ALA A 367 34.19 -23.02 -15.74
CA ALA A 367 33.89 -24.44 -15.86
C ALA A 367 32.41 -24.65 -16.18
N TYR A 368 31.52 -24.02 -15.41
CA TYR A 368 30.08 -24.11 -15.63
C TYR A 368 29.67 -23.62 -17.04
N LEU A 369 30.13 -22.45 -17.46
CA LEU A 369 29.81 -21.92 -18.81
C LEU A 369 30.29 -22.84 -19.94
N ARG A 370 31.42 -23.55 -19.76
CA ARG A 370 31.92 -24.53 -20.75
C ARG A 370 31.16 -25.86 -20.72
N GLU A 371 30.54 -26.20 -19.60
CA GLU A 371 29.71 -27.40 -19.42
C GLU A 371 28.30 -27.23 -20.02
N LEU A 372 27.82 -26.00 -20.23
CA LEU A 372 26.52 -25.72 -20.80
C LEU A 372 26.39 -26.30 -22.21
N ASN A 373 25.51 -27.30 -22.36
CA ASN A 373 25.23 -27.96 -23.63
C ASN A 373 23.74 -27.84 -23.98
N ASN A 374 23.36 -26.70 -24.56
CA ASN A 374 22.01 -26.45 -25.06
C ASN A 374 22.10 -25.61 -26.33
N THR A 375 21.44 -26.06 -27.41
CA THR A 375 21.51 -25.42 -28.73
C THR A 375 20.91 -24.01 -28.79
N LYS A 376 20.11 -23.63 -27.79
CA LYS A 376 19.53 -22.28 -27.64
C LYS A 376 20.41 -21.34 -26.82
N ILE A 377 21.52 -21.82 -26.26
CA ILE A 377 22.44 -21.00 -25.47
C ILE A 377 23.65 -20.65 -26.34
N LYS A 378 23.91 -19.36 -26.48
CA LYS A 378 25.05 -18.80 -27.20
C LYS A 378 25.97 -18.12 -26.19
N ILE A 379 27.25 -18.47 -26.20
CA ILE A 379 28.21 -17.97 -25.21
C ILE A 379 29.40 -17.34 -25.94
N LYS A 380 29.78 -16.13 -25.53
CA LYS A 380 31.00 -15.44 -25.97
C LYS A 380 31.89 -15.16 -24.77
N PHE A 381 33.12 -15.67 -24.81
CA PHE A 381 34.15 -15.37 -23.82
C PHE A 381 34.95 -14.16 -24.28
N LEU A 382 34.97 -13.09 -23.49
CA LEU A 382 35.74 -11.88 -23.80
C LEU A 382 37.19 -12.02 -23.33
N GLU A 383 38.12 -11.46 -24.10
CA GLU A 383 39.57 -11.56 -23.84
C GLU A 383 40.05 -10.66 -22.69
N LYS A 384 39.22 -9.67 -22.31
CA LYS A 384 39.48 -8.73 -21.21
C LYS A 384 38.16 -8.32 -20.58
N ASN A 385 38.21 -7.91 -19.31
CA ASN A 385 37.07 -7.31 -18.63
C ASN A 385 36.82 -5.91 -19.23
N VAL A 386 35.63 -5.70 -19.80
CA VAL A 386 35.21 -4.47 -20.49
C VAL A 386 34.06 -3.75 -19.77
N GLY A 387 33.61 -4.27 -18.63
CA GLY A 387 32.51 -3.72 -17.85
C GLY A 387 31.14 -4.16 -18.36
N ILE A 388 30.13 -4.01 -17.50
CA ILE A 388 28.78 -4.55 -17.71
C ILE A 388 28.13 -4.03 -18.99
N SER A 389 28.31 -2.75 -19.33
CA SER A 389 27.71 -2.16 -20.53
C SER A 389 28.21 -2.83 -21.82
N ASN A 390 29.53 -3.04 -21.94
CA ASN A 390 30.12 -3.71 -23.09
C ASN A 390 29.91 -5.21 -23.10
N ALA A 391 29.89 -5.85 -21.93
CA ALA A 391 29.52 -7.25 -21.81
C ALA A 391 28.08 -7.47 -22.28
N SER A 392 27.14 -6.60 -21.88
CA SER A 392 25.76 -6.61 -22.37
C SER A 392 25.68 -6.39 -23.87
N ASN A 393 26.47 -5.47 -24.44
CA ASN A 393 26.55 -5.30 -25.91
C ASN A 393 27.13 -6.53 -26.62
N ALA A 394 28.12 -7.20 -26.01
CA ALA A 394 28.67 -8.43 -26.56
C ALA A 394 27.64 -9.56 -26.56
N ALA A 395 26.83 -9.68 -25.51
CA ALA A 395 25.70 -10.60 -25.46
C ALA A 395 24.60 -10.20 -26.47
N LEU A 396 24.25 -8.92 -26.56
CA LEU A 396 23.31 -8.36 -27.55
C LEU A 396 23.73 -8.68 -28.99
N SER A 397 25.04 -8.70 -29.29
CA SER A 397 25.54 -9.03 -30.63
C SER A 397 25.31 -10.49 -31.05
N LEU A 398 25.01 -11.38 -30.09
CA LEU A 398 24.64 -12.78 -30.34
C LEU A 398 23.15 -12.97 -30.60
N ALA A 399 22.34 -11.95 -30.28
CA ALA A 399 20.88 -12.02 -30.34
C ALA A 399 20.36 -12.00 -31.78
N GLU A 400 19.47 -12.93 -32.09
CA GLU A 400 18.72 -13.06 -33.35
C GLU A 400 17.21 -12.83 -33.15
N GLY A 401 16.77 -12.71 -31.90
CA GLY A 401 15.38 -12.48 -31.53
C GLY A 401 14.83 -11.15 -32.01
N GLU A 402 13.52 -11.12 -32.20
CA GLU A 402 12.80 -9.89 -32.51
C GLU A 402 12.77 -8.94 -31.30
N TYR A 403 12.78 -9.52 -30.11
CA TYR A 403 12.82 -8.83 -28.83
C TYR A 403 14.02 -9.31 -28.01
N ILE A 404 14.55 -8.41 -27.20
CA ILE A 404 15.56 -8.72 -26.19
C ILE A 404 14.96 -8.60 -24.79
N ALA A 405 15.31 -9.51 -23.89
CA ALA A 405 14.95 -9.49 -22.48
C ALA A 405 16.22 -9.37 -21.63
N LEU A 406 16.21 -8.53 -20.60
CA LEU A 406 17.36 -8.37 -19.71
C LEU A 406 17.28 -9.33 -18.52
N LEU A 407 18.36 -10.03 -18.22
CA LEU A 407 18.45 -10.91 -17.05
C LEU A 407 19.86 -10.83 -16.45
N ASP A 408 19.92 -10.45 -15.17
CA ASP A 408 21.18 -10.49 -14.43
C ASP A 408 21.59 -11.94 -14.11
N ASN A 409 22.90 -12.17 -14.07
CA ASN A 409 23.48 -13.51 -13.99
C ASN A 409 23.28 -14.25 -12.67
N ASP A 410 22.69 -13.59 -11.67
CA ASP A 410 22.35 -14.14 -10.37
C ASP A 410 20.84 -14.06 -10.05
N ASP A 411 20.01 -13.61 -10.98
CA ASP A 411 18.57 -13.45 -10.80
C ASP A 411 17.75 -14.54 -11.48
N LEU A 412 16.43 -14.55 -11.25
CA LEU A 412 15.52 -15.58 -11.75
C LEU A 412 14.32 -15.00 -12.49
N LEU A 413 13.94 -15.68 -13.58
CA LEU A 413 12.64 -15.49 -14.22
C LEU A 413 11.61 -16.49 -13.66
N THR A 414 10.36 -16.07 -13.55
CA THR A 414 9.26 -17.04 -13.38
C THR A 414 9.12 -17.90 -14.63
N GLU A 415 8.69 -19.15 -14.51
CA GLU A 415 8.57 -20.07 -15.67
C GLU A 415 7.64 -19.60 -16.79
N ASN A 416 6.72 -18.68 -16.47
CA ASN A 416 5.76 -18.11 -17.40
C ASN A 416 6.16 -16.72 -17.92
N ALA A 417 7.31 -16.17 -17.50
CA ALA A 417 7.77 -14.83 -17.86
C ALA A 417 7.74 -14.59 -19.38
N LEU A 418 8.43 -15.44 -20.15
CA LEU A 418 8.51 -15.27 -21.60
C LEU A 418 7.17 -15.55 -22.32
N TYR A 419 6.29 -16.36 -21.71
CA TYR A 419 4.94 -16.58 -22.23
C TYR A 419 4.07 -15.33 -22.10
N GLU A 420 4.07 -14.69 -20.93
CA GLU A 420 3.31 -13.46 -20.69
C GLU A 420 3.86 -12.30 -21.54
N VAL A 421 5.18 -12.23 -21.72
CA VAL A 421 5.82 -11.28 -22.65
C VAL A 421 5.36 -11.53 -24.09
N ALA A 422 5.44 -12.78 -24.58
CA ALA A 422 4.99 -13.10 -25.94
C ALA A 422 3.49 -12.85 -26.13
N LYS A 423 2.67 -13.05 -25.09
CA LYS A 423 1.24 -12.71 -25.08
C LYS A 423 1.03 -11.20 -25.20
N ALA A 424 1.78 -10.39 -24.46
CA ALA A 424 1.74 -8.93 -24.59
C ALA A 424 2.17 -8.49 -26.00
N ILE A 425 3.22 -9.11 -26.56
CA ILE A 425 3.68 -8.83 -27.94
C ILE A 425 2.61 -9.13 -28.98
N ASN A 426 1.90 -10.25 -28.84
CA ASN A 426 0.78 -10.58 -29.72
C ASN A 426 -0.43 -9.67 -29.55
N GLY A 427 -0.66 -9.13 -28.33
CA GLY A 427 -1.79 -8.26 -28.04
C GLY A 427 -1.66 -6.85 -28.62
N CYS A 428 -0.48 -6.23 -28.52
CA CYS A 428 -0.30 -4.82 -28.89
C CYS A 428 1.00 -4.50 -29.66
N ASN A 429 1.85 -5.48 -29.94
CA ASN A 429 3.15 -5.28 -30.60
C ASN A 429 3.98 -4.12 -30.00
N PRO A 430 4.20 -4.12 -28.67
CA PRO A 430 4.82 -3.01 -27.97
C PRO A 430 6.28 -2.85 -28.35
N ASP A 431 6.81 -1.64 -28.20
CA ASP A 431 8.23 -1.34 -28.38
C ASP A 431 9.03 -1.69 -27.11
N CYS A 432 8.37 -1.59 -25.95
CA CYS A 432 8.89 -1.89 -24.63
C CYS A 432 7.84 -2.61 -23.79
N VAL A 433 8.26 -3.65 -23.07
CA VAL A 433 7.46 -4.37 -22.07
C VAL A 433 8.20 -4.35 -20.75
N TYR A 434 7.50 -4.11 -19.65
CA TYR A 434 8.04 -4.31 -18.31
C TYR A 434 7.05 -5.05 -17.41
N SER A 435 7.55 -5.71 -16.37
CA SER A 435 6.72 -6.46 -15.40
C SER A 435 6.86 -5.95 -13.97
N ASP A 436 5.98 -6.43 -13.10
CA ASP A 436 6.24 -6.40 -11.66
C ASP A 436 7.40 -7.34 -11.31
N GLU A 437 8.00 -7.12 -10.14
CA GLU A 437 9.14 -7.89 -9.62
C GLU A 437 8.99 -8.11 -8.12
N ASP A 438 9.72 -9.07 -7.58
CA ASP A 438 9.97 -9.17 -6.14
C ASP A 438 11.46 -9.37 -5.90
N LYS A 439 11.84 -9.57 -4.63
CA LYS A 439 13.19 -9.97 -4.26
C LYS A 439 13.21 -11.39 -3.74
N VAL A 440 14.31 -12.09 -3.97
CA VAL A 440 14.55 -13.44 -3.46
C VAL A 440 15.83 -13.49 -2.62
N THR A 441 15.79 -14.14 -1.46
CA THR A 441 16.99 -14.35 -0.63
C THR A 441 17.87 -15.45 -1.21
N VAL A 442 19.08 -15.58 -0.68
CA VAL A 442 19.98 -16.70 -0.98
C VAL A 442 19.39 -18.07 -0.65
N ASP A 443 18.40 -18.13 0.25
CA ASP A 443 17.71 -19.36 0.66
C ASP A 443 16.40 -19.60 -0.13
N GLY A 444 16.14 -18.79 -1.16
CA GLY A 444 14.94 -18.93 -2.01
C GLY A 444 13.66 -18.31 -1.43
N VAL A 445 13.77 -17.45 -0.41
CA VAL A 445 12.61 -16.80 0.21
C VAL A 445 12.26 -15.52 -0.54
N HIS A 446 11.02 -15.42 -1.03
CA HIS A 446 10.51 -14.27 -1.78
C HIS A 446 9.98 -13.17 -0.85
N LEU A 447 10.30 -11.90 -1.12
CA LEU A 447 9.94 -10.76 -0.27
C LEU A 447 9.92 -9.45 -1.07
N GLU A 448 9.34 -8.40 -0.47
CA GLU A 448 9.27 -7.03 -1.06
C GLU A 448 8.72 -7.00 -2.51
N PRO A 449 7.50 -7.52 -2.77
CA PRO A 449 6.90 -7.43 -4.09
C PRO A 449 6.64 -5.96 -4.47
N HIS A 450 7.13 -5.59 -5.65
CA HIS A 450 6.96 -4.27 -6.24
C HIS A 450 5.90 -4.34 -7.35
N PHE A 451 4.68 -4.00 -6.97
CA PHE A 451 3.53 -3.83 -7.84
C PHE A 451 3.52 -2.42 -8.44
N LYS A 452 4.03 -2.31 -9.66
CA LYS A 452 4.31 -1.07 -10.39
C LYS A 452 3.04 -0.52 -11.03
N PRO A 453 2.92 0.80 -11.19
CA PRO A 453 1.88 1.36 -12.06
C PRO A 453 2.17 1.05 -13.54
N ASP A 454 1.18 1.27 -14.39
CA ASP A 454 1.41 1.47 -15.82
C ASP A 454 2.27 2.72 -16.06
N PHE A 455 2.69 2.91 -17.32
CA PHE A 455 3.77 3.82 -17.64
C PHE A 455 3.50 5.28 -17.21
N SER A 456 4.27 5.73 -16.22
CA SER A 456 4.31 7.08 -15.68
C SER A 456 5.65 7.75 -16.04
N PRO A 457 5.70 8.67 -17.02
CA PRO A 457 6.94 9.35 -17.40
C PRO A 457 7.53 10.19 -16.27
N ASP A 458 6.69 10.82 -15.44
CA ASP A 458 7.17 11.63 -14.32
C ASP A 458 7.76 10.76 -13.20
N LEU A 459 7.16 9.59 -12.93
CA LEU A 459 7.75 8.65 -11.99
C LEU A 459 9.06 8.07 -12.52
N LEU A 460 9.14 7.80 -13.83
CA LEU A 460 10.39 7.33 -14.46
C LEU A 460 11.51 8.34 -14.26
N PHE A 461 11.25 9.64 -14.44
CA PHE A 461 12.27 10.66 -14.20
C PHE A 461 12.63 10.83 -12.72
N SER A 462 11.72 10.49 -11.81
CA SER A 462 12.00 10.49 -10.37
C SER A 462 12.73 9.24 -9.89
N THR A 463 12.60 8.09 -10.56
CA THR A 463 13.32 6.86 -10.24
C THR A 463 13.15 5.79 -11.33
N ASN A 464 14.13 4.89 -11.49
CA ASN A 464 14.02 3.75 -12.40
C ASN A 464 13.06 2.67 -11.86
N TYR A 465 11.76 2.96 -11.83
CA TYR A 465 10.76 2.00 -11.33
C TYR A 465 10.45 0.86 -12.33
N LEU A 466 10.82 1.01 -13.61
CA LEU A 466 10.67 -0.03 -14.63
C LEU A 466 11.55 -1.23 -14.30
N CYS A 467 12.84 -0.99 -14.04
CA CYS A 467 13.78 -1.96 -13.49
C CYS A 467 13.69 -3.34 -14.19
N HIS A 468 13.32 -4.40 -13.48
CA HIS A 468 13.20 -5.76 -14.02
C HIS A 468 11.73 -6.25 -14.05
N LEU A 469 11.34 -7.19 -14.89
CA LEU A 469 11.95 -7.59 -16.15
C LEU A 469 11.65 -6.52 -17.20
N CYS A 470 12.66 -6.00 -17.89
CA CYS A 470 12.46 -5.19 -19.09
C CYS A 470 12.73 -5.99 -20.37
N VAL A 471 11.85 -5.83 -21.36
CA VAL A 471 11.95 -6.44 -22.70
C VAL A 471 11.75 -5.36 -23.76
N PHE A 472 12.66 -5.30 -24.73
CA PHE A 472 12.67 -4.27 -25.76
C PHE A 472 12.68 -4.86 -27.16
N LYS A 473 12.06 -4.17 -28.10
CA LYS A 473 12.18 -4.51 -29.52
C LYS A 473 13.63 -4.36 -29.95
N LYS A 474 14.24 -5.41 -30.49
CA LYS A 474 15.68 -5.41 -30.81
C LYS A 474 16.05 -4.32 -31.81
N THR A 475 15.22 -4.14 -32.84
CA THR A 475 15.43 -3.10 -33.87
C THR A 475 15.48 -1.69 -33.28
N LEU A 476 14.75 -1.43 -32.20
CA LEU A 476 14.78 -0.16 -31.49
C LEU A 476 16.09 0.01 -30.72
N VAL A 477 16.52 -1.03 -30.00
CA VAL A 477 17.77 -1.04 -29.24
C VAL A 477 18.99 -0.89 -30.15
N ASP A 478 19.00 -1.60 -31.29
CA ASP A 478 20.04 -1.46 -32.32
C ASP A 478 20.07 -0.02 -32.87
N GLY A 479 18.90 0.56 -33.13
CA GLY A 479 18.77 1.92 -33.68
C GLY A 479 19.28 3.03 -32.74
N ILE A 480 19.27 2.80 -31.43
CA ILE A 480 19.82 3.72 -30.42
C ILE A 480 21.24 3.38 -29.98
N GLY A 481 21.87 2.35 -30.57
CA GLY A 481 23.26 1.96 -30.34
C GLY A 481 23.52 1.09 -29.10
N GLY A 482 22.51 0.39 -28.56
CA GLY A 482 22.70 -0.53 -27.45
C GLY A 482 23.03 0.13 -26.10
N PHE A 483 23.80 -0.55 -25.26
CA PHE A 483 24.28 -0.07 -23.96
C PHE A 483 25.47 0.87 -24.12
N ARG A 484 25.66 1.83 -23.20
CA ARG A 484 26.74 2.82 -23.29
C ARG A 484 27.69 2.73 -22.11
N GLU A 485 28.98 2.85 -22.38
CA GLU A 485 30.01 2.97 -21.35
C GLU A 485 29.81 4.24 -20.49
N GLY A 486 30.27 4.18 -19.24
CA GLY A 486 30.20 5.32 -18.32
C GLY A 486 28.84 5.50 -17.64
N PHE A 487 28.00 4.46 -17.68
CA PHE A 487 26.73 4.34 -16.96
C PHE A 487 26.67 3.09 -16.08
N ASP A 488 27.80 2.43 -15.83
CA ASP A 488 27.83 1.18 -15.06
C ASP A 488 27.20 1.37 -13.67
N GLY A 489 26.26 0.48 -13.30
CA GLY A 489 25.38 0.60 -12.14
C GLY A 489 24.02 1.25 -12.44
N SER A 490 23.84 1.86 -13.61
CA SER A 490 22.57 2.42 -14.11
C SER A 490 22.47 2.34 -15.64
N GLN A 491 23.16 1.37 -16.24
CA GLN A 491 23.21 1.16 -17.69
C GLN A 491 21.84 0.74 -18.25
N ASP A 492 21.03 0.07 -17.42
CA ASP A 492 19.65 -0.26 -17.68
C ASP A 492 18.77 0.99 -17.70
N TYR A 493 18.94 1.90 -16.74
CA TYR A 493 18.19 3.16 -16.68
C TYR A 493 18.52 4.07 -17.87
N ASP A 494 19.80 4.18 -18.24
CA ASP A 494 20.22 4.87 -19.48
C ASP A 494 19.55 4.28 -20.73
N LEU A 495 19.57 2.95 -20.85
CA LEU A 495 18.95 2.27 -21.98
C LEU A 495 17.43 2.52 -22.00
N ILE A 496 16.76 2.36 -20.85
CA ILE A 496 15.31 2.59 -20.71
C ILE A 496 14.96 4.01 -21.15
N LEU A 497 15.66 5.04 -20.65
CA LEU A 497 15.40 6.43 -21.02
C LEU A 497 15.48 6.64 -22.55
N ARG A 498 16.52 6.11 -23.20
CA ARG A 498 16.69 6.21 -24.66
C ARG A 498 15.66 5.40 -25.45
N VAL A 499 15.24 4.24 -24.94
CA VAL A 499 14.20 3.42 -25.57
C VAL A 499 12.84 4.11 -25.48
N VAL A 500 12.44 4.60 -24.30
CA VAL A 500 11.13 5.24 -24.13
C VAL A 500 11.01 6.54 -24.91
N GLU A 501 12.12 7.28 -25.09
CA GLU A 501 12.20 8.46 -25.98
C GLU A 501 11.83 8.15 -27.44
N LYS A 502 11.92 6.89 -27.87
CA LYS A 502 11.65 6.44 -29.24
C LYS A 502 10.47 5.46 -29.33
N SER A 503 9.85 5.13 -28.21
CA SER A 503 8.74 4.16 -28.14
C SER A 503 7.39 4.84 -28.37
N ASN A 504 6.52 4.18 -29.12
CA ASN A 504 5.12 4.60 -29.27
C ASN A 504 4.18 3.75 -28.40
N CYS A 505 4.59 2.53 -28.06
CA CYS A 505 3.80 1.62 -27.24
C CYS A 505 4.67 0.99 -26.15
N ILE A 506 4.37 1.31 -24.90
CA ILE A 506 4.99 0.74 -23.70
C ILE A 506 3.91 -0.05 -22.97
N THR A 507 4.17 -1.32 -22.66
CA THR A 507 3.19 -2.21 -22.02
C THR A 507 3.70 -2.72 -20.69
N HIS A 508 2.87 -2.58 -19.67
CA HIS A 508 3.10 -3.15 -18.36
C HIS A 508 2.38 -4.50 -18.24
N ILE A 509 3.07 -5.52 -17.71
CA ILE A 509 2.47 -6.78 -17.29
C ILE A 509 2.38 -6.78 -15.77
N PRO A 510 1.18 -6.61 -15.17
CA PRO A 510 1.00 -6.52 -13.71
C PRO A 510 1.05 -7.91 -13.05
N LYS A 511 2.18 -8.59 -13.23
CA LYS A 511 2.53 -9.91 -12.69
C LYS A 511 4.01 -9.88 -12.31
N ILE A 512 4.35 -10.51 -11.18
CA ILE A 512 5.73 -10.75 -10.81
C ILE A 512 6.29 -11.77 -11.79
N LEU A 513 7.22 -11.35 -12.64
CA LEU A 513 7.88 -12.23 -13.63
C LEU A 513 9.41 -12.28 -13.46
N TYR A 514 9.92 -11.56 -12.46
CA TYR A 514 11.33 -11.43 -12.14
C TYR A 514 11.54 -11.48 -10.63
N HIS A 515 12.58 -12.20 -10.20
CA HIS A 515 12.98 -12.32 -8.81
C HIS A 515 14.41 -11.80 -8.65
N TRP A 516 14.54 -10.65 -8.01
CA TRP A 516 15.81 -9.96 -7.82
C TRP A 516 16.55 -10.48 -6.58
N ARG A 517 17.72 -11.09 -6.76
CA ARG A 517 18.42 -11.76 -5.67
C ARG A 517 19.12 -10.78 -4.73
N LYS A 518 18.81 -10.94 -3.45
CA LYS A 518 19.50 -10.28 -2.34
C LYS A 518 20.76 -11.04 -1.95
N THR A 519 21.89 -10.68 -2.57
CA THR A 519 23.24 -11.09 -2.12
C THR A 519 23.93 -9.93 -1.38
N PRO A 520 24.88 -10.16 -0.45
CA PRO A 520 25.50 -9.09 0.34
C PRO A 520 26.14 -7.95 -0.48
N ASN A 521 26.56 -8.22 -1.72
CA ASN A 521 27.14 -7.22 -2.64
C ASN A 521 26.14 -6.71 -3.69
N SER A 522 24.92 -7.25 -3.73
CA SER A 522 23.87 -6.82 -4.65
C SER A 522 23.28 -5.47 -4.24
N THR A 523 22.88 -4.68 -5.23
CA THR A 523 22.12 -3.44 -5.01
C THR A 523 20.76 -3.73 -4.37
N ALA A 524 20.25 -4.97 -4.50
CA ALA A 524 19.05 -5.43 -3.81
C ALA A 524 19.18 -5.42 -2.28
N SER A 525 20.39 -5.63 -1.74
CA SER A 525 20.65 -5.82 -0.30
C SER A 525 21.10 -4.55 0.40
N VAL A 526 21.95 -3.74 -0.23
CA VAL A 526 22.46 -2.49 0.34
C VAL A 526 22.47 -1.41 -0.75
N PHE A 527 21.34 -0.76 -0.92
CA PHE A 527 21.19 0.29 -1.93
C PHE A 527 22.09 1.51 -1.59
N ASP A 528 22.23 1.85 -0.30
CA ASP A 528 22.96 3.02 0.24
C ASP A 528 24.47 3.12 -0.06
N ASN A 529 25.16 2.01 -0.33
CA ASN A 529 26.62 1.98 -0.44
C ASN A 529 27.16 2.12 -1.88
N LYS A 530 26.30 2.40 -2.87
CA LYS A 530 26.68 2.48 -4.28
C LYS A 530 26.40 3.87 -4.88
N SER A 531 27.00 4.91 -4.30
CA SER A 531 26.87 6.29 -4.80
C SER A 531 27.17 6.44 -6.29
N TYR A 532 28.11 5.64 -6.82
CA TYR A 532 28.44 5.64 -8.25
C TYR A 532 27.23 5.33 -9.15
N ALA A 533 26.32 4.45 -8.71
CA ALA A 533 25.13 4.09 -9.47
C ALA A 533 24.15 5.27 -9.52
N TRP A 534 23.98 6.00 -8.42
CA TRP A 534 23.11 7.17 -8.40
C TRP A 534 23.68 8.33 -9.23
N GLU A 535 24.99 8.53 -9.20
CA GLU A 535 25.65 9.49 -10.08
C GLU A 535 25.49 9.10 -11.57
N ALA A 536 25.64 7.82 -11.89
CA ALA A 536 25.40 7.31 -13.24
C ALA A 536 23.94 7.50 -13.68
N GLY A 537 22.97 7.24 -12.79
CA GLY A 537 21.56 7.48 -13.07
C GLY A 537 21.21 8.96 -13.22
N LYS A 538 21.81 9.84 -12.40
CA LYS A 538 21.71 11.29 -12.56
C LYS A 538 22.26 11.73 -13.92
N LYS A 539 23.45 11.24 -14.30
CA LYS A 539 24.05 11.51 -15.62
C LYS A 539 23.15 11.02 -16.76
N ALA A 540 22.53 9.84 -16.62
CA ALA A 540 21.60 9.31 -17.62
C ALA A 540 20.39 10.23 -17.84
N LEU A 541 19.87 10.79 -16.75
CA LEU A 541 18.82 11.81 -16.77
C LEU A 541 19.30 13.11 -17.42
N GLU A 542 20.45 13.65 -17.01
CA GLU A 542 21.02 14.88 -17.58
C GLU A 542 21.18 14.77 -19.11
N GLU A 543 21.67 13.64 -19.59
CA GLU A 543 21.80 13.40 -21.03
C GLU A 543 20.43 13.17 -21.72
N SER A 544 19.44 12.62 -21.03
CA SER A 544 18.06 12.52 -21.54
C SER A 544 17.43 13.89 -21.71
N LEU A 545 17.59 14.79 -20.72
CA LEU A 545 17.13 16.17 -20.82
C LEU A 545 17.78 16.90 -21.98
N LEU A 546 19.10 16.73 -22.17
CA LEU A 546 19.82 17.32 -23.30
C LEU A 546 19.27 16.84 -24.66
N ARG A 547 19.01 15.54 -24.82
CA ARG A 547 18.43 14.98 -26.07
C ARG A 547 17.01 15.46 -26.35
N LYS A 548 16.24 15.73 -25.29
CA LYS A 548 14.86 16.21 -25.37
C LYS A 548 14.76 17.74 -25.41
N GLU A 549 15.90 18.44 -25.35
CA GLU A 549 15.97 19.90 -25.28
C GLU A 549 15.15 20.47 -24.10
N ILE A 550 15.13 19.75 -22.98
CA ILE A 550 14.43 20.16 -21.76
C ILE A 550 15.41 20.94 -20.89
N ASP A 551 15.07 22.19 -20.60
CA ASP A 551 15.78 23.03 -19.63
C ASP A 551 15.28 22.74 -18.21
N ALA A 552 16.04 21.92 -17.48
CA ALA A 552 15.76 21.56 -16.09
C ALA A 552 17.07 21.23 -15.35
N CYS A 553 17.08 21.42 -14.02
CA CYS A 553 18.16 20.93 -13.17
C CYS A 553 17.74 19.67 -12.41
N ILE A 554 18.70 18.78 -12.17
CA ILE A 554 18.48 17.52 -11.45
C ILE A 554 19.15 17.58 -10.09
N GLU A 555 18.36 17.34 -9.06
CA GLU A 555 18.80 17.19 -7.67
C GLU A 555 18.58 15.73 -7.23
N PHE A 556 19.39 15.24 -6.29
CA PHE A 556 19.09 13.97 -5.63
C PHE A 556 17.83 14.11 -4.78
N GLY A 557 16.98 13.09 -4.83
CA GLY A 557 15.76 13.02 -4.03
C GLY A 557 16.04 12.65 -2.57
N ALA A 558 14.97 12.56 -1.77
CA ALA A 558 15.05 12.28 -0.34
C ALA A 558 15.52 10.84 -0.02
N TYR A 559 15.44 9.94 -1.00
CA TYR A 559 15.83 8.55 -0.85
C TYR A 559 16.89 8.15 -1.89
N PRO A 560 17.74 7.17 -1.56
CA PRO A 560 18.70 6.59 -2.49
C PRO A 560 18.12 6.25 -3.86
N GLY A 561 18.80 6.64 -4.95
CA GLY A 561 18.37 6.33 -6.33
C GLY A 561 17.08 7.03 -6.77
N THR A 562 16.69 8.07 -6.05
CA THR A 562 15.58 8.95 -6.44
C THR A 562 16.11 10.33 -6.82
N TYR A 563 15.36 11.02 -7.68
CA TYR A 563 15.76 12.29 -8.27
C TYR A 563 14.59 13.27 -8.27
N ARG A 564 14.95 14.55 -8.20
CA ARG A 564 14.05 15.68 -8.42
C ARG A 564 14.49 16.41 -9.69
N LEU A 565 13.61 16.46 -10.68
CA LEU A 565 13.75 17.35 -11.82
C LEU A 565 13.04 18.67 -11.51
N LYS A 566 13.76 19.79 -11.58
CA LYS A 566 13.20 21.14 -11.46
C LYS A 566 13.27 21.82 -12.81
N TYR A 567 12.12 21.97 -13.45
CA TYR A 567 12.03 22.58 -14.76
C TYR A 567 12.23 24.09 -14.65
N SER A 568 12.95 24.68 -15.60
CA SER A 568 13.13 26.13 -15.65
C SER A 568 11.79 26.82 -15.93
N ILE A 569 11.43 27.79 -15.08
CA ILE A 569 10.23 28.60 -15.27
C ILE A 569 10.49 29.64 -16.37
N ILE A 570 9.64 29.64 -17.39
CA ILE A 570 9.78 30.50 -18.57
C ILE A 570 8.88 31.74 -18.41
N ASN A 571 9.36 32.93 -18.80
CA ASN A 571 8.62 34.19 -18.93
C ASN A 571 7.97 34.80 -17.67
N ASN A 572 8.11 34.18 -16.49
CA ASN A 572 7.51 34.68 -15.25
C ASN A 572 6.01 35.03 -15.43
N PRO A 573 5.15 34.09 -15.90
CA PRO A 573 3.76 34.37 -16.24
C PRO A 573 2.95 34.83 -15.03
N LEU A 574 1.90 35.61 -15.28
CA LEU A 574 0.94 35.96 -14.23
C LEU A 574 0.13 34.72 -13.83
N ILE A 575 0.02 34.47 -12.53
CA ILE A 575 -0.77 33.37 -11.96
C ILE A 575 -2.01 33.93 -11.24
N SER A 576 -3.19 33.41 -11.54
CA SER A 576 -4.43 33.82 -10.87
C SER A 576 -4.85 32.79 -9.83
N ILE A 577 -4.83 33.18 -8.56
CA ILE A 577 -5.26 32.35 -7.42
C ILE A 577 -6.72 32.65 -7.13
N ILE A 578 -7.61 31.67 -7.34
CA ILE A 578 -9.04 31.78 -7.10
C ILE A 578 -9.37 31.18 -5.74
N ILE A 579 -10.01 31.97 -4.86
CA ILE A 579 -10.36 31.55 -3.51
C ILE A 579 -11.88 31.73 -3.27
N PRO A 580 -12.70 30.68 -3.45
CA PRO A 580 -14.10 30.67 -3.03
C PRO A 580 -14.20 30.67 -1.51
N PHE A 581 -15.04 31.53 -0.92
CA PHE A 581 -15.26 31.54 0.54
C PHE A 581 -16.67 31.98 0.93
N LYS A 582 -17.07 31.62 2.16
CA LYS A 582 -18.26 32.12 2.84
C LYS A 582 -17.96 32.32 4.33
N ASP A 583 -18.13 33.55 4.80
CA ASP A 583 -17.85 33.97 6.18
C ASP A 583 -16.47 33.49 6.68
N LYS A 584 -16.31 33.23 7.99
CA LYS A 584 -15.09 32.71 8.64
C LYS A 584 -13.83 33.54 8.33
N PRO A 585 -13.81 34.81 8.75
CA PRO A 585 -12.70 35.73 8.45
C PRO A 585 -11.34 35.19 8.89
N GLU A 586 -11.28 34.39 9.96
CA GLU A 586 -10.05 33.77 10.43
C GLU A 586 -9.42 32.79 9.43
N LEU A 587 -10.22 32.03 8.69
CA LEU A 587 -9.74 31.08 7.68
C LEU A 587 -9.21 31.82 6.46
N LEU A 588 -10.01 32.75 5.92
CA LEU A 588 -9.62 33.56 4.77
C LEU A 588 -8.36 34.38 5.08
N LYS A 589 -8.28 34.97 6.28
CA LYS A 589 -7.11 35.70 6.74
C LYS A 589 -5.86 34.82 6.77
N SER A 590 -5.95 33.64 7.39
CA SER A 590 -4.82 32.71 7.49
C SER A 590 -4.33 32.25 6.12
N CYS A 591 -5.27 31.98 5.20
CA CYS A 591 -4.96 31.62 3.82
C CYS A 591 -4.22 32.74 3.09
N ILE A 592 -4.81 33.94 3.00
CA ILE A 592 -4.20 35.07 2.28
C ILE A 592 -2.88 35.50 2.91
N ASP A 593 -2.81 35.59 4.24
CA ASP A 593 -1.56 35.96 4.93
C ASP A 593 -0.45 34.97 4.64
N SER A 594 -0.72 33.66 4.66
CA SER A 594 0.29 32.65 4.35
C SER A 594 0.82 32.78 2.91
N ILE A 595 -0.06 33.08 1.94
CA ILE A 595 0.34 33.31 0.55
C ILE A 595 1.23 34.55 0.45
N LEU A 596 0.83 35.68 1.05
CA LEU A 596 1.57 36.93 0.98
C LEU A 596 2.93 36.87 1.69
N GLN A 597 3.01 36.11 2.80
CA GLN A 597 4.21 36.05 3.64
C GLN A 597 5.24 35.02 3.16
N LEU A 598 4.79 33.89 2.60
CA LEU A 598 5.68 32.75 2.31
C LEU A 598 6.01 32.58 0.83
N SER A 599 5.14 32.99 -0.10
CA SER A 599 5.36 32.71 -1.53
C SER A 599 6.64 33.39 -2.05
N SER A 600 7.55 32.62 -2.63
CA SER A 600 8.74 33.17 -3.31
C SER A 600 8.42 33.71 -4.70
N TYR A 601 7.40 33.17 -5.37
CA TYR A 601 6.93 33.69 -6.65
C TYR A 601 6.11 34.97 -6.47
N GLY A 602 6.52 36.05 -7.15
CA GLY A 602 5.91 37.38 -6.97
C GLY A 602 4.78 37.73 -7.94
N ASN A 603 4.75 37.13 -9.13
CA ASN A 603 3.85 37.54 -10.22
C ASN A 603 2.51 36.80 -10.17
N PHE A 604 1.72 37.08 -9.15
CA PHE A 604 0.38 36.51 -8.99
C PHE A 604 -0.68 37.58 -8.69
N GLU A 605 -1.94 37.22 -8.90
CA GLU A 605 -3.11 37.92 -8.38
C GLU A 605 -3.97 36.97 -7.54
N ILE A 606 -4.67 37.52 -6.55
CA ILE A 606 -5.64 36.78 -5.73
C ILE A 606 -7.03 37.33 -6.04
N LEU A 607 -7.94 36.44 -6.45
CA LEU A 607 -9.34 36.74 -6.64
C LEU A 607 -10.18 35.93 -5.63
N GLY A 608 -10.63 36.60 -4.57
CA GLY A 608 -11.56 36.01 -3.62
C GLY A 608 -13.01 36.11 -4.11
N ILE A 609 -13.76 35.00 -4.10
CA ILE A 609 -15.19 35.00 -4.42
C ILE A 609 -16.00 34.73 -3.16
N SER A 610 -16.68 35.76 -2.67
CA SER A 610 -17.64 35.62 -1.58
C SER A 610 -18.94 35.00 -2.11
N ASN A 611 -19.39 33.90 -1.50
CA ASN A 611 -20.67 33.27 -1.79
C ASN A 611 -21.62 33.41 -0.60
N ASN A 612 -22.56 34.36 -0.68
CA ASN A 612 -23.56 34.61 0.36
C ASN A 612 -22.95 34.86 1.75
N SER A 613 -21.81 35.56 1.84
CA SER A 613 -21.27 35.97 3.14
C SER A 613 -22.19 37.01 3.80
N SER A 614 -22.28 36.97 5.12
CA SER A 614 -23.13 37.85 5.92
C SER A 614 -22.44 38.43 7.16
N ASP A 615 -21.31 37.86 7.58
CA ASP A 615 -20.52 38.36 8.72
C ASP A 615 -19.91 39.73 8.40
N PRO A 616 -20.25 40.82 9.11
CA PRO A 616 -19.64 42.14 8.90
C PRO A 616 -18.10 42.13 8.91
N LYS A 617 -17.49 41.26 9.72
CA LYS A 617 -16.02 41.14 9.81
C LYS A 617 -15.38 40.68 8.50
N ILE A 618 -16.09 39.89 7.68
CA ILE A 618 -15.56 39.44 6.40
C ILE A 618 -15.43 40.60 5.41
N PHE A 619 -16.39 41.53 5.43
CA PHE A 619 -16.38 42.70 4.56
C PHE A 619 -15.31 43.71 5.00
N GLU A 620 -15.10 43.86 6.31
CA GLU A 620 -13.96 44.60 6.86
C GLU A 620 -12.62 44.00 6.42
N LEU A 621 -12.49 42.66 6.50
CA LEU A 621 -11.29 41.94 6.06
C LEU A 621 -11.05 42.09 4.55
N MET A 622 -12.09 41.96 3.72
CA MET A 622 -11.99 42.20 2.27
C MET A 622 -11.51 43.62 1.96
N LYS A 623 -12.06 44.63 2.64
CA LYS A 623 -11.63 46.02 2.49
C LYS A 623 -10.17 46.21 2.93
N HIS A 624 -9.77 45.57 4.02
CA HIS A 624 -8.39 45.60 4.50
C HIS A 624 -7.42 45.08 3.42
N TYR A 625 -7.66 43.89 2.87
CA TYR A 625 -6.76 43.30 1.87
C TYR A 625 -6.72 44.07 0.55
N ARG A 626 -7.85 44.60 0.06
CA ARG A 626 -7.87 45.47 -1.14
C ARG A 626 -6.98 46.71 -0.98
N ASN A 627 -6.87 47.23 0.24
CA ASN A 627 -6.02 48.39 0.55
C ASN A 627 -4.57 47.99 0.83
N LEU A 628 -4.34 46.78 1.32
CA LEU A 628 -3.02 46.27 1.68
C LEU A 628 -2.18 45.92 0.44
N ASP A 629 -2.76 45.21 -0.52
CA ASP A 629 -2.05 44.73 -1.71
C ASP A 629 -2.92 44.83 -2.97
N LYS A 630 -2.40 45.50 -3.99
CA LYS A 630 -3.10 45.74 -5.26
C LYS A 630 -3.33 44.47 -6.08
N ARG A 631 -2.61 43.39 -5.77
CA ARG A 631 -2.80 42.06 -6.39
C ARG A 631 -4.08 41.38 -5.93
N ILE A 632 -4.74 41.88 -4.87
CA ILE A 632 -5.89 41.24 -4.26
C ILE A 632 -7.18 41.95 -4.64
N SER A 633 -8.11 41.19 -5.18
CA SER A 633 -9.46 41.66 -5.49
C SER A 633 -10.51 40.68 -4.97
N PHE A 634 -11.74 41.17 -4.83
CA PHE A 634 -12.87 40.35 -4.38
C PHE A 634 -14.11 40.61 -5.20
N ARG A 635 -14.89 39.56 -5.46
CA ARG A 635 -16.21 39.61 -6.09
C ARG A 635 -17.22 38.84 -5.26
N GLU A 636 -18.49 39.08 -5.53
CA GLU A 636 -19.59 38.33 -4.96
C GLU A 636 -20.23 37.45 -6.04
N TYR A 637 -20.65 36.26 -5.62
CA TYR A 637 -21.45 35.32 -6.39
C TYR A 637 -22.52 34.75 -5.47
N ASN A 638 -23.70 35.39 -5.43
CA ASN A 638 -24.74 35.11 -4.42
C ASN A 638 -25.83 34.17 -4.95
N ASN A 639 -25.40 33.04 -5.50
CA ASN A 639 -26.26 31.91 -5.91
C ASN A 639 -26.13 30.74 -4.89
N PRO A 640 -26.98 29.71 -4.93
CA PRO A 640 -26.78 28.50 -4.13
C PRO A 640 -25.35 27.95 -4.28
N TYR A 641 -24.78 27.43 -3.18
CA TYR A 641 -23.39 27.02 -3.17
C TYR A 641 -23.13 25.90 -4.18
N ASN A 642 -22.24 26.18 -5.11
CA ASN A 642 -21.76 25.26 -6.14
C ASN A 642 -20.30 25.61 -6.38
N PHE A 643 -19.40 24.77 -5.90
CA PHE A 643 -17.95 24.98 -5.97
C PHE A 643 -17.49 25.13 -7.43
N SER A 644 -17.99 24.28 -8.32
CA SER A 644 -17.71 24.33 -9.76
C SER A 644 -18.14 25.67 -10.36
N ALA A 645 -19.39 26.10 -10.13
CA ALA A 645 -19.92 27.35 -10.66
C ALA A 645 -19.17 28.59 -10.13
N ILE A 646 -18.80 28.59 -8.85
CA ILE A 646 -18.06 29.71 -8.25
C ILE A 646 -16.69 29.86 -8.92
N ASN A 647 -15.95 28.75 -9.10
CA ASN A 647 -14.66 28.78 -9.77
C ASN A 647 -14.80 29.17 -11.24
N ASN A 648 -15.78 28.61 -11.96
CA ASN A 648 -16.06 28.94 -13.36
C ASN A 648 -16.39 30.43 -13.54
N TYR A 649 -17.22 30.98 -12.66
CA TYR A 649 -17.54 32.41 -12.63
C TYR A 649 -16.28 33.27 -12.43
N ALA A 650 -15.39 32.87 -11.54
CA ALA A 650 -14.17 33.61 -11.21
C ALA A 650 -13.23 33.77 -12.42
N VAL A 651 -13.13 32.76 -13.29
CA VAL A 651 -12.22 32.76 -14.46
C VAL A 651 -12.48 33.94 -15.41
N ASN A 652 -13.71 34.44 -15.48
CA ASN A 652 -14.06 35.61 -16.30
C ASN A 652 -13.38 36.91 -15.82
N TYR A 653 -12.85 36.94 -14.60
CA TYR A 653 -12.22 38.11 -13.98
C TYR A 653 -10.73 37.91 -13.70
N THR A 654 -10.16 36.79 -14.11
CA THR A 654 -8.72 36.50 -13.97
C THR A 654 -7.94 36.93 -15.20
N HIS A 655 -6.69 37.31 -15.01
CA HIS A 655 -5.77 37.78 -16.06
C HIS A 655 -4.55 36.87 -16.24
N GLY A 656 -4.34 35.92 -15.33
CA GLY A 656 -3.21 35.00 -15.35
C GLY A 656 -3.31 33.96 -16.46
N GLU A 657 -2.14 33.54 -16.94
CA GLU A 657 -1.99 32.47 -17.93
C GLU A 657 -2.27 31.09 -17.30
N HIS A 658 -2.02 30.97 -15.99
CA HIS A 658 -2.33 29.81 -15.18
C HIS A 658 -3.30 30.19 -14.06
N LEU A 659 -4.16 29.24 -13.72
CA LEU A 659 -5.11 29.33 -12.62
C LEU A 659 -4.66 28.40 -11.50
N ILE A 660 -4.75 28.86 -10.26
CA ILE A 660 -4.74 28.01 -9.06
C ILE A 660 -6.13 28.04 -8.45
N LEU A 661 -6.79 26.88 -8.41
CA LEU A 661 -8.00 26.70 -7.59
C LEU A 661 -7.55 26.40 -6.16
N LEU A 662 -8.01 27.22 -5.20
CA LEU A 662 -7.54 27.13 -3.83
C LEU A 662 -8.70 27.28 -2.84
N ASN A 663 -8.82 26.33 -1.91
CA ASN A 663 -9.79 26.44 -0.83
C ASN A 663 -9.41 27.56 0.16
N ASN A 664 -10.39 28.20 0.79
CA ASN A 664 -10.15 29.29 1.73
C ASN A 664 -9.61 28.86 3.11
N ASP A 665 -9.54 27.56 3.38
CA ASP A 665 -9.10 26.95 4.63
C ASP A 665 -7.79 26.16 4.46
N VAL A 666 -6.95 26.61 3.53
CA VAL A 666 -5.57 26.15 3.38
C VAL A 666 -4.57 27.14 3.97
N VAL A 667 -3.42 26.64 4.38
CA VAL A 667 -2.27 27.44 4.83
C VAL A 667 -1.03 26.94 4.11
N VAL A 668 -0.38 27.84 3.36
CA VAL A 668 0.89 27.56 2.68
C VAL A 668 1.98 27.32 3.73
N ILE A 669 2.82 26.29 3.52
CA ILE A 669 3.96 26.02 4.41
C ILE A 669 5.29 25.85 3.68
N SER A 670 5.28 25.85 2.35
CA SER A 670 6.46 25.76 1.50
C SER A 670 6.62 27.06 0.68
N PRO A 671 7.76 27.78 0.76
CA PRO A 671 7.91 29.05 0.05
C PRO A 671 7.79 28.95 -1.48
N GLY A 672 8.40 27.92 -2.07
CA GLY A 672 8.41 27.68 -3.52
C GLY A 672 7.22 26.90 -4.06
N TRP A 673 6.06 26.98 -3.42
CA TRP A 673 4.89 26.17 -3.75
C TRP A 673 4.30 26.50 -5.13
N ILE A 674 4.30 27.77 -5.53
CA ILE A 674 3.83 28.20 -6.86
C ILE A 674 4.79 27.68 -7.93
N GLU A 675 6.09 27.84 -7.71
CA GLU A 675 7.13 27.36 -8.62
C GLU A 675 7.05 25.85 -8.83
N ALA A 676 6.86 25.08 -7.75
CA ALA A 676 6.70 23.62 -7.80
C ALA A 676 5.47 23.17 -8.60
N LEU A 677 4.41 23.97 -8.63
CA LEU A 677 3.24 23.71 -9.48
C LEU A 677 3.49 24.17 -10.93
N LEU A 678 4.08 25.36 -11.08
CA LEU A 678 4.27 26.03 -12.37
C LEU A 678 5.29 25.31 -13.26
N GLU A 679 6.37 24.78 -12.68
CA GLU A 679 7.40 24.03 -13.38
C GLU A 679 6.82 22.84 -14.16
N HIS A 680 5.75 22.23 -13.64
CA HIS A 680 5.01 21.19 -14.33
C HIS A 680 3.86 21.73 -15.18
N SER A 681 3.15 22.77 -14.72
CA SER A 681 1.99 23.32 -15.44
C SER A 681 2.37 23.93 -16.78
N GLN A 682 3.60 24.42 -16.98
CA GLN A 682 4.07 24.96 -18.26
C GLN A 682 4.31 23.89 -19.34
N ARG A 683 4.46 22.61 -18.95
CA ARG A 683 4.71 21.52 -19.89
C ARG A 683 3.49 21.29 -20.79
N PRO A 684 3.63 21.23 -22.14
CA PRO A 684 2.51 21.10 -23.05
C PRO A 684 1.63 19.87 -22.80
N GLU A 685 2.24 18.75 -22.41
CA GLU A 685 1.57 17.47 -22.14
C GLU A 685 0.86 17.39 -20.78
N VAL A 686 1.05 18.39 -19.90
CA VAL A 686 0.46 18.41 -18.55
C VAL A 686 -0.86 19.20 -18.54
N GLY A 687 -1.91 18.55 -18.02
CA GLY A 687 -3.25 19.09 -17.85
C GLY A 687 -3.46 19.76 -16.50
N ALA A 688 -3.23 19.05 -15.40
CA ALA A 688 -3.39 19.57 -14.04
C ALA A 688 -2.21 19.18 -13.13
N VAL A 689 -1.90 20.04 -12.15
CA VAL A 689 -0.85 19.79 -11.15
C VAL A 689 -1.42 19.95 -9.75
N GLY A 690 -1.18 18.97 -8.89
CA GLY A 690 -1.69 18.93 -7.52
C GLY A 690 -0.60 18.97 -6.46
N ALA A 691 -0.94 19.59 -5.34
CA ALA A 691 -0.10 19.70 -4.16
C ALA A 691 -0.10 18.43 -3.28
N LYS A 692 0.84 18.36 -2.34
CA LYS A 692 0.78 17.49 -1.16
C LYS A 692 0.09 18.25 -0.03
N LEU A 693 -1.03 17.72 0.46
CA LEU A 693 -1.82 18.35 1.52
C LEU A 693 -1.73 17.56 2.82
N TYR A 694 -1.65 18.29 3.93
CA TYR A 694 -1.66 17.74 5.27
C TYR A 694 -2.87 18.20 6.07
N TYR A 695 -3.32 17.32 6.96
CA TYR A 695 -4.12 17.73 8.11
C TYR A 695 -3.25 18.53 9.11
N PRO A 696 -3.87 19.29 10.02
CA PRO A 696 -3.15 20.08 11.02
C PRO A 696 -2.29 19.27 12.01
N ASP A 697 -2.44 17.95 12.05
CA ASP A 697 -1.69 17.01 12.89
C ASP A 697 -0.55 16.31 12.13
N ASP A 698 -0.09 16.90 11.01
CA ASP A 698 1.00 16.39 10.15
C ASP A 698 0.71 15.01 9.52
N LEU A 699 -0.56 14.62 9.45
CA LEU A 699 -0.99 13.47 8.66
C LEU A 699 -1.27 13.90 7.21
N VAL A 700 -0.88 13.07 6.26
CA VAL A 700 -1.18 13.28 4.84
C VAL A 700 -2.69 13.22 4.63
N GLN A 701 -3.21 14.21 3.91
CA GLN A 701 -4.59 14.25 3.45
C GLN A 701 -4.68 13.93 1.95
N HIS A 702 -3.75 14.44 1.15
CA HIS A 702 -3.76 14.25 -0.29
C HIS A 702 -2.34 14.12 -0.84
N ALA A 703 -2.14 13.10 -1.67
CA ALA A 703 -0.94 12.89 -2.46
C ALA A 703 -1.30 12.27 -3.83
N GLY A 704 -2.30 12.86 -4.51
CA GLY A 704 -2.98 12.28 -5.66
C GLY A 704 -4.27 11.55 -5.30
N ILE A 705 -5.11 11.31 -6.31
CA ILE A 705 -6.38 10.56 -6.21
C ILE A 705 -6.31 9.33 -7.10
N ILE A 706 -6.71 8.19 -6.52
CA ILE A 706 -6.80 6.89 -7.20
C ILE A 706 -8.27 6.62 -7.56
N VAL A 707 -8.51 6.27 -8.81
CA VAL A 707 -9.82 5.86 -9.33
C VAL A 707 -10.13 4.43 -8.91
N GLY A 708 -11.37 4.18 -8.48
CA GLY A 708 -11.84 2.91 -7.93
C GLY A 708 -11.60 2.74 -6.43
N LEU A 709 -10.68 3.51 -5.84
CA LEU A 709 -10.38 3.46 -4.41
C LEU A 709 -11.62 3.85 -3.58
N LEU A 710 -11.91 3.10 -2.53
CA LEU A 710 -13.12 3.21 -1.69
C LEU A 710 -14.43 3.20 -2.50
N GLY A 711 -14.44 2.50 -3.64
CA GLY A 711 -15.60 2.27 -4.49
C GLY A 711 -15.88 3.35 -5.54
N LEU A 712 -15.15 4.48 -5.53
CA LEU A 712 -15.24 5.48 -6.59
C LEU A 712 -13.92 6.21 -6.81
N ALA A 713 -13.49 7.05 -5.89
CA ALA A 713 -12.20 7.74 -5.97
C ALA A 713 -11.76 8.14 -4.56
N GLY A 714 -10.49 7.93 -4.23
CA GLY A 714 -9.96 8.19 -2.89
C GLY A 714 -8.56 8.81 -2.92
N HIS A 715 -8.20 9.47 -1.82
CA HIS A 715 -6.91 10.14 -1.69
C HIS A 715 -5.81 9.12 -1.34
N ALA A 716 -4.75 9.08 -2.16
CA ALA A 716 -3.61 8.22 -1.89
C ALA A 716 -2.90 8.62 -0.57
N TYR A 717 -2.48 7.63 0.21
CA TYR A 717 -1.69 7.80 1.44
C TYR A 717 -2.37 8.60 2.55
N ARG A 718 -3.70 8.72 2.53
CA ARG A 718 -4.43 9.42 3.58
C ARG A 718 -4.07 8.82 4.95
N TYR A 719 -3.82 9.69 5.92
CA TYR A 719 -3.41 9.37 7.30
C TYR A 719 -1.98 8.86 7.47
N PHE A 720 -1.16 8.80 6.43
CA PHE A 720 0.27 8.54 6.62
C PHE A 720 0.98 9.72 7.29
N PRO A 721 1.99 9.47 8.15
CA PRO A 721 2.82 10.54 8.69
C PRO A 721 3.49 11.35 7.59
N ARG A 722 3.65 12.65 7.81
CA ARG A 722 4.27 13.59 6.87
C ARG A 722 5.59 13.11 6.22
N ASN A 723 6.46 12.52 7.04
CA ASN A 723 7.80 12.05 6.63
C ASN A 723 7.81 10.59 6.16
N SER A 724 6.64 9.96 5.98
CA SER A 724 6.57 8.60 5.46
C SER A 724 7.13 8.55 4.03
N PRO A 725 7.96 7.56 3.67
CA PRO A 725 8.31 7.30 2.28
C PRO A 725 7.08 6.90 1.45
N GLY A 726 6.06 6.32 2.09
CA GLY A 726 4.97 5.64 1.39
C GLY A 726 5.46 4.40 0.62
N TYR A 727 4.60 3.90 -0.26
CA TYR A 727 4.87 2.71 -1.06
C TYR A 727 6.02 2.97 -2.04
N PHE A 728 7.16 2.28 -1.88
CA PHE A 728 8.36 2.45 -2.71
C PHE A 728 8.78 3.92 -2.90
N ALA A 729 8.79 4.68 -1.80
CA ALA A 729 9.15 6.10 -1.75
C ALA A 729 8.22 7.05 -2.54
N ARG A 730 7.16 6.56 -3.19
CA ARG A 730 6.29 7.33 -4.09
C ARG A 730 5.67 8.57 -3.44
N LEU A 731 5.46 8.60 -2.12
CA LEU A 731 4.91 9.78 -1.44
C LEU A 731 5.84 11.01 -1.54
N SER A 732 7.13 10.78 -1.79
CA SER A 732 8.18 11.80 -1.93
C SER A 732 8.66 12.00 -3.38
N LEU A 733 7.98 11.40 -4.36
CA LEU A 733 8.35 11.48 -5.79
C LEU A 733 7.28 12.21 -6.61
N VAL A 734 7.73 12.96 -7.62
CA VAL A 734 6.83 13.48 -8.65
C VAL A 734 6.32 12.29 -9.46
N GLN A 735 5.02 12.26 -9.71
CA GLN A 735 4.44 11.16 -10.47
C GLN A 735 3.15 11.59 -11.17
N ASN A 736 2.84 10.87 -12.24
CA ASN A 736 1.52 10.96 -12.84
C ASN A 736 0.48 10.25 -11.97
N VAL A 737 -0.70 10.87 -11.86
CA VAL A 737 -1.84 10.37 -11.09
C VAL A 737 -3.11 10.53 -11.92
N SER A 738 -4.19 9.84 -11.54
CA SER A 738 -5.45 9.95 -12.28
C SER A 738 -6.13 11.29 -12.06
N ALA A 739 -6.11 11.78 -10.83
CA ALA A 739 -6.65 13.07 -10.48
C ALA A 739 -5.90 13.71 -9.31
N VAL A 740 -6.06 15.02 -9.19
CA VAL A 740 -5.59 15.85 -8.08
C VAL A 740 -6.74 16.68 -7.54
N THR A 741 -6.66 17.10 -6.27
CA THR A 741 -7.81 17.73 -5.62
C THR A 741 -7.93 19.23 -5.91
N GLY A 742 -9.17 19.72 -6.03
CA GLY A 742 -9.48 21.14 -6.19
C GLY A 742 -9.16 22.01 -4.96
N ALA A 743 -8.73 21.42 -3.83
CA ALA A 743 -8.27 22.19 -2.67
C ALA A 743 -6.97 22.97 -2.96
N CYS A 744 -6.12 22.45 -3.85
CA CYS A 744 -4.98 23.16 -4.45
C CYS A 744 -4.61 22.50 -5.79
N LEU A 745 -5.08 23.07 -6.88
CA LEU A 745 -4.89 22.57 -8.25
C LEU A 745 -4.45 23.69 -9.17
N MET A 746 -3.34 23.50 -9.90
CA MET A 746 -2.90 24.41 -10.95
C MET A 746 -3.20 23.88 -12.35
N VAL A 747 -3.71 24.75 -13.23
CA VAL A 747 -4.04 24.44 -14.62
C VAL A 747 -3.84 25.65 -15.53
N LYS A 748 -3.51 25.44 -16.80
CA LYS A 748 -3.44 26.52 -17.80
C LYS A 748 -4.84 27.08 -18.04
N LYS A 749 -5.01 28.41 -18.04
CA LYS A 749 -6.32 29.05 -18.21
C LYS A 749 -7.02 28.62 -19.51
N HIS A 750 -6.30 28.70 -20.63
CA HIS A 750 -6.86 28.33 -21.94
C HIS A 750 -7.33 26.87 -21.98
N LEU A 751 -6.64 25.98 -21.25
CA LEU A 751 -7.00 24.57 -21.20
C LEU A 751 -8.27 24.36 -20.37
N TYR A 752 -8.35 24.99 -19.18
CA TYR A 752 -9.54 25.00 -18.34
C TYR A 752 -10.79 25.45 -19.11
N GLU A 753 -10.66 26.53 -19.91
CA GLU A 753 -11.72 27.04 -20.78
C GLU A 753 -12.05 26.06 -21.93
N SER A 754 -11.04 25.53 -22.61
CA SER A 754 -11.23 24.69 -23.80
C SER A 754 -11.96 23.37 -23.54
N ILE A 755 -11.85 22.83 -22.32
CA ILE A 755 -12.50 21.57 -21.95
C ILE A 755 -13.87 21.77 -21.29
N GLY A 756 -14.36 23.00 -21.25
CA GLY A 756 -15.67 23.34 -20.68
C GLY A 756 -15.67 23.47 -19.16
N TYR A 757 -14.56 23.91 -18.56
CA TYR A 757 -14.43 24.23 -17.14
C TYR A 757 -14.73 23.03 -16.19
N LEU A 758 -15.03 23.30 -14.91
CA LEU A 758 -15.60 22.30 -13.99
C LEU A 758 -17.08 22.05 -14.30
N ASN A 759 -17.56 20.83 -14.08
CA ASN A 759 -18.95 20.44 -14.36
C ASN A 759 -19.92 20.97 -13.29
N GLU A 760 -20.40 22.19 -13.48
CA GLU A 760 -21.32 22.83 -12.54
C GLU A 760 -22.75 22.29 -12.57
N ASP A 761 -23.16 21.64 -13.66
CA ASP A 761 -24.51 21.11 -13.82
C ASP A 761 -24.75 19.83 -12.99
N ASN A 762 -23.73 18.95 -12.93
CA ASN A 762 -23.87 17.63 -12.32
C ASN A 762 -23.00 17.43 -11.08
N LEU A 763 -21.92 18.21 -10.91
CA LEU A 763 -20.93 18.04 -9.84
C LEU A 763 -20.73 19.37 -9.11
N ALA A 764 -21.71 19.74 -8.29
CA ALA A 764 -21.72 21.01 -7.60
C ALA A 764 -20.71 21.06 -6.44
N ILE A 765 -20.46 19.92 -5.77
CA ILE A 765 -19.68 19.89 -4.52
C ILE A 765 -18.65 18.75 -4.53
N ALA A 766 -19.03 17.52 -4.88
CA ALA A 766 -18.14 16.37 -4.85
C ALA A 766 -17.65 15.99 -6.26
N PHE A 767 -16.45 15.42 -6.34
CA PHE A 767 -15.84 14.83 -7.54
C PHE A 767 -15.67 15.76 -8.76
N ASN A 768 -15.91 17.07 -8.63
CA ASN A 768 -15.73 18.04 -9.72
C ASN A 768 -14.28 18.07 -10.24
N ASP A 769 -13.32 18.00 -9.32
CA ASP A 769 -11.89 17.92 -9.57
C ASP A 769 -11.50 16.59 -10.22
N VAL A 770 -12.11 15.48 -9.77
CA VAL A 770 -11.91 14.15 -10.35
C VAL A 770 -12.43 14.08 -11.79
N ASP A 771 -13.67 14.50 -12.05
CA ASP A 771 -14.25 14.58 -13.41
C ASP A 771 -13.37 15.43 -14.34
N PHE A 772 -12.94 16.60 -13.87
CA PHE A 772 -12.07 17.49 -14.63
C PHE A 772 -10.74 16.83 -15.00
N CYS A 773 -10.08 16.22 -14.02
CA CYS A 773 -8.83 15.49 -14.24
C CYS A 773 -9.00 14.30 -15.20
N LEU A 774 -10.12 13.57 -15.11
CA LEU A 774 -10.40 12.46 -16.01
C LEU A 774 -10.69 12.92 -17.44
N ARG A 775 -11.39 14.05 -17.61
CA ARG A 775 -11.58 14.68 -18.93
C ARG A 775 -10.26 15.15 -19.55
N LEU A 776 -9.33 15.68 -18.74
CA LEU A 776 -7.98 15.99 -19.21
C LEU A 776 -7.25 14.74 -19.72
N ARG A 777 -7.36 13.63 -18.98
CA ARG A 777 -6.77 12.35 -19.40
C ARG A 777 -7.40 11.77 -20.66
N GLU A 778 -8.70 11.96 -20.87
CA GLU A 778 -9.39 11.58 -22.12
C GLU A 778 -8.82 12.31 -23.35
N LEU A 779 -8.20 13.47 -23.18
CA LEU A 779 -7.47 14.19 -24.23
C LEU A 779 -5.99 13.78 -24.36
N GLY A 780 -5.55 12.78 -23.59
CA GLY A 780 -4.15 12.32 -23.56
C GLY A 780 -3.22 13.19 -22.72
N LEU A 781 -3.75 14.12 -21.91
CA LEU A 781 -2.94 14.95 -21.02
C LEU A 781 -2.63 14.25 -19.70
N LEU A 782 -1.51 14.64 -19.09
CA LEU A 782 -1.02 14.10 -17.82
C LEU A 782 -1.50 14.96 -16.64
N ASN A 783 -1.98 14.32 -15.58
CA ASN A 783 -2.13 14.98 -14.28
C ASN A 783 -0.92 14.61 -13.42
N VAL A 784 -0.34 15.60 -12.74
CA VAL A 784 0.92 15.46 -12.00
C VAL A 784 0.70 15.77 -10.53
N TYR A 785 1.13 14.87 -9.66
CA TYR A 785 1.32 15.15 -8.24
C TYR A 785 2.77 15.59 -8.01
N THR A 786 2.96 16.72 -7.31
CA THR A 786 4.28 17.17 -6.86
C THR A 786 4.35 17.16 -5.33
N PRO A 787 5.35 16.49 -4.72
CA PRO A 787 5.55 16.51 -3.27
C PRO A 787 6.17 17.83 -2.78
N TYR A 788 6.54 18.73 -3.69
CA TYR A 788 7.27 19.98 -3.39
C TYR A 788 6.37 21.21 -3.24
N CYS A 789 5.06 21.05 -3.44
CA CYS A 789 4.04 22.02 -3.08
C CYS A 789 3.31 21.49 -1.83
N GLU A 790 3.67 21.99 -0.65
CA GLU A 790 3.14 21.55 0.64
C GLU A 790 2.24 22.62 1.28
N LEU A 791 1.03 22.21 1.69
CA LEU A 791 0.06 23.04 2.41
C LEU A 791 -0.64 22.24 3.52
N TYR A 792 -1.07 22.93 4.58
CA TYR A 792 -2.10 22.40 5.47
C TYR A 792 -3.49 22.71 4.91
N HIS A 793 -4.44 21.80 5.06
CA HIS A 793 -5.84 21.99 4.71
C HIS A 793 -6.73 21.55 5.87
N TYR A 794 -7.54 22.49 6.39
CA TYR A 794 -8.29 22.30 7.63
C TYR A 794 -9.66 21.62 7.46
N GLU A 795 -10.00 21.22 6.22
CA GLU A 795 -11.14 20.43 5.70
C GLU A 795 -12.49 20.56 6.40
N SER A 796 -13.54 20.81 5.59
CA SER A 796 -14.94 20.80 6.02
C SER A 796 -15.29 21.77 7.15
N LYS A 797 -14.37 22.64 7.57
CA LYS A 797 -14.65 23.71 8.52
C LYS A 797 -15.71 24.65 7.97
N SER A 798 -15.70 24.98 6.68
CA SER A 798 -16.70 25.87 6.06
C SER A 798 -17.99 25.15 5.63
N ARG A 799 -17.89 23.90 5.17
CA ARG A 799 -19.01 23.13 4.55
C ARG A 799 -19.86 22.31 5.53
N GLY A 800 -19.28 21.80 6.62
CA GLY A 800 -19.93 20.81 7.50
C GLY A 800 -19.99 19.39 6.89
N LEU A 801 -20.53 18.43 7.64
CA LEU A 801 -20.67 17.02 7.23
C LEU A 801 -21.83 16.82 6.22
N GLU A 802 -21.89 15.66 5.59
CA GLU A 802 -23.01 15.21 4.72
C GLU A 802 -24.21 14.72 5.56
N ASP A 803 -24.67 15.58 6.48
CA ASP A 803 -25.54 15.26 7.61
C ASP A 803 -27.03 15.52 7.37
N THR A 804 -27.42 15.91 6.15
CA THR A 804 -28.83 16.18 5.80
C THR A 804 -29.26 15.36 4.60
N LEU A 805 -30.55 15.00 4.55
CA LEU A 805 -31.13 14.23 3.44
C LEU A 805 -30.91 14.89 2.07
N GLU A 806 -30.94 16.21 2.00
CA GLU A 806 -30.69 16.95 0.76
C GLU A 806 -29.24 16.79 0.29
N LYS A 807 -28.28 16.95 1.21
CA LYS A 807 -26.85 16.76 0.97
C LYS A 807 -26.54 15.33 0.53
N GLN A 808 -27.07 14.33 1.23
CA GLN A 808 -26.92 12.91 0.88
C GLN A 808 -27.52 12.59 -0.51
N LYS A 809 -28.73 13.09 -0.81
CA LYS A 809 -29.36 12.92 -2.15
C LYS A 809 -28.53 13.55 -3.26
N ARG A 810 -27.96 14.74 -3.03
CA ARG A 810 -27.04 15.38 -3.97
C ARG A 810 -25.80 14.52 -4.19
N PHE A 811 -25.15 14.08 -3.11
CA PHE A 811 -23.95 13.26 -3.16
C PHE A 811 -24.17 11.95 -3.93
N LEU A 812 -25.30 11.26 -3.71
CA LEU A 812 -25.67 10.06 -4.48
C LEU A 812 -25.82 10.35 -5.98
N LYS A 813 -26.43 11.47 -6.36
CA LYS A 813 -26.52 11.88 -7.78
C LYS A 813 -25.15 12.15 -8.39
N GLU A 814 -24.25 12.80 -7.63
CA GLU A 814 -22.87 13.05 -8.07
C GLU A 814 -22.11 11.72 -8.28
N ILE A 815 -22.30 10.73 -7.39
CA ILE A 815 -21.74 9.37 -7.54
C ILE A 815 -22.30 8.68 -8.80
N GLU A 816 -23.62 8.71 -9.01
CA GLU A 816 -24.26 8.10 -10.18
C GLU A 816 -23.77 8.73 -11.47
N TYR A 817 -23.64 10.05 -11.51
CA TYR A 817 -23.07 10.77 -12.64
C TYR A 817 -21.64 10.29 -12.93
N MET A 818 -20.77 10.25 -11.91
CA MET A 818 -19.37 9.81 -12.08
C MET A 818 -19.31 8.39 -12.67
N LYS A 819 -20.01 7.44 -12.04
CA LYS A 819 -20.04 6.03 -12.49
C LYS A 819 -20.51 5.90 -13.93
N LYS A 820 -21.48 6.73 -14.35
CA LYS A 820 -22.00 6.72 -15.73
C LYS A 820 -21.05 7.41 -16.71
N ARG A 821 -20.54 8.60 -16.37
CA ARG A 821 -19.71 9.42 -17.27
C ARG A 821 -18.33 8.81 -17.51
N HIS A 822 -17.74 8.20 -16.49
CA HIS A 822 -16.39 7.64 -16.55
C HIS A 822 -16.40 6.12 -16.36
N SER A 823 -17.47 5.43 -16.78
CA SER A 823 -17.61 3.97 -16.66
C SER A 823 -16.42 3.22 -17.26
N GLU A 824 -15.89 3.72 -18.39
CA GLU A 824 -14.71 3.14 -19.03
C GLU A 824 -13.47 3.23 -18.13
N ALA A 825 -13.21 4.39 -17.52
CA ALA A 825 -12.08 4.57 -16.61
C ALA A 825 -12.18 3.64 -15.39
N PHE A 826 -13.39 3.50 -14.80
CA PHE A 826 -13.61 2.55 -13.71
C PHE A 826 -13.44 1.10 -14.15
N SER A 827 -13.87 0.75 -15.37
CA SER A 827 -13.76 -0.61 -15.89
C SER A 827 -12.32 -1.04 -16.20
N LYS A 828 -11.49 -0.11 -16.71
CA LYS A 828 -10.08 -0.37 -16.99
C LYS A 828 -9.23 -0.38 -15.71
N GLY A 829 -9.69 0.33 -14.69
CA GLY A 829 -8.92 0.60 -13.48
C GLY A 829 -8.02 1.82 -13.63
N ASP A 830 -7.41 2.22 -12.52
CA ASP A 830 -6.48 3.34 -12.48
C ASP A 830 -5.11 2.89 -13.03
N PRO A 831 -4.57 3.50 -14.11
CA PRO A 831 -3.28 3.07 -14.65
C PRO A 831 -2.10 3.42 -13.73
N TYR A 832 -2.25 4.39 -12.84
CA TYR A 832 -1.20 4.78 -11.89
C TYR A 832 -1.29 4.03 -10.56
N TYR A 833 -2.16 3.01 -10.50
CA TYR A 833 -2.34 2.13 -9.34
C TYR A 833 -2.38 0.66 -9.77
N ASN A 834 -1.46 -0.15 -9.26
CA ASN A 834 -1.40 -1.56 -9.66
C ASN A 834 -2.63 -2.31 -9.16
N LYS A 835 -3.25 -3.11 -10.04
CA LYS A 835 -4.47 -3.87 -9.75
C LYS A 835 -4.31 -4.91 -8.64
N ASN A 836 -3.09 -5.30 -8.28
CA ASN A 836 -2.79 -6.26 -7.20
C ASN A 836 -2.74 -5.59 -5.81
N LEU A 837 -2.91 -4.27 -5.74
CA LEU A 837 -3.07 -3.51 -4.50
C LEU A 837 -4.56 -3.33 -4.18
N THR A 838 -4.87 -3.18 -2.90
CA THR A 838 -6.25 -3.08 -2.41
C THR A 838 -6.92 -1.77 -2.80
N LEU A 839 -8.20 -1.84 -3.19
CA LEU A 839 -9.04 -0.66 -3.37
C LEU A 839 -9.89 -0.34 -2.12
N ASP A 840 -9.74 -1.10 -1.04
CA ASP A 840 -10.54 -0.96 0.18
C ASP A 840 -9.90 -0.03 1.22
N SER A 841 -8.60 0.27 1.09
CA SER A 841 -7.86 1.13 2.01
C SER A 841 -6.81 1.99 1.31
N GLU A 842 -6.53 3.17 1.88
CA GLU A 842 -5.68 4.21 1.28
C GLU A 842 -4.16 3.96 1.48
N ASN A 843 -3.79 2.76 1.94
CA ASN A 843 -2.45 2.41 2.46
C ASN A 843 -1.57 1.59 1.51
N PHE A 844 -2.03 1.29 0.28
CA PHE A 844 -1.28 0.50 -0.70
C PHE A 844 -0.93 -0.92 -0.21
N GLU A 845 -1.78 -1.49 0.66
CA GLU A 845 -1.66 -2.90 1.03
C GLU A 845 -1.93 -3.81 -0.17
N ILE A 846 -1.35 -4.99 -0.11
CA ILE A 846 -1.51 -6.02 -1.14
C ILE A 846 -2.89 -6.67 -0.99
N ASP A 847 -3.62 -6.78 -2.09
CA ASP A 847 -4.90 -7.50 -2.12
C ASP A 847 -4.65 -9.00 -2.30
N LEU A 848 -4.50 -9.70 -1.16
CA LEU A 848 -4.20 -11.13 -1.15
C LEU A 848 -5.31 -11.97 -1.80
N ASP A 849 -6.58 -11.56 -1.69
CA ASP A 849 -7.71 -12.31 -2.25
C ASP A 849 -7.78 -12.14 -3.77
N LYS A 850 -7.51 -10.94 -4.29
CA LYS A 850 -7.43 -10.69 -5.72
C LYS A 850 -6.19 -11.32 -6.36
N ILE A 851 -5.06 -11.36 -5.67
CA ILE A 851 -3.89 -12.13 -6.14
C ILE A 851 -4.24 -13.62 -6.24
N ARG A 852 -4.90 -14.18 -5.22
CA ARG A 852 -5.41 -15.56 -5.26
C ARG A 852 -6.39 -15.78 -6.40
N SER A 853 -7.31 -14.85 -6.64
CA SER A 853 -8.29 -14.92 -7.73
C SER A 853 -7.64 -14.81 -9.11
N ASN A 854 -6.67 -13.91 -9.32
CA ASN A 854 -5.94 -13.76 -10.58
C ASN A 854 -5.07 -14.99 -10.91
N LEU A 855 -4.51 -15.63 -9.89
CA LEU A 855 -3.86 -16.94 -10.03
C LEU A 855 -4.88 -18.01 -10.46
N LEU A 856 -6.12 -17.91 -9.98
CA LEU A 856 -7.20 -18.86 -10.30
C LEU A 856 -7.91 -18.60 -11.65
N GLU A 857 -8.07 -17.35 -12.09
CA GLU A 857 -8.69 -16.98 -13.38
C GLU A 857 -7.78 -17.21 -14.60
N GLY A 858 -6.48 -17.46 -14.36
CA GLY A 858 -5.59 -18.00 -15.38
C GLY A 858 -5.95 -19.44 -15.80
N PHE A 859 -6.65 -20.20 -14.94
CA PHE A 859 -7.21 -21.52 -15.25
C PHE A 859 -8.45 -21.41 -16.14
#